data_AF-A0A1Q4FZX6-F1
#
_entry.id   AF-A0A1Q4FZX6-F1
#
_cell.length_a   1.000
_cell.length_b   1.000
_cell.length_c   1.000
_cell.angle_alpha   90.00
_cell.angle_beta   90.00
_cell.angle_gamma   90.00
#
_symmetry.space_group_name_H-M   'P 1'
#
loop_
_entity.id
_entity.type
_entity.pdbx_description
1 polymer ?
#
loop_
_entity_poly.entity_id
_entity_poly.type
_entity_poly.pdbx_seq_one_letter_code
_entity_poly.pdbx_strand_id
1 'polypeptide(L)'
;MSDTLRISTAPPDRASLDYSRLREDGLQSIRLWAGDSWTDHNVHDPGITLLEAASYAVTELGLKLQLDIADLLRSGEAHGEAEFEPAHEVLPVGPVNAQDLRALLLDHPLVSDAQIFQPADNEVAFYEVAADPPLTYVPPLPAPVRSRTGGLYEVLVELSRRELNSNTYALPVLAAGDTWDIELALPYWDDSEAAPFRQPVVLDAVAMVPDAGEFWRALPESLSFFGRIQVNYTDLSGTPGSVQAWVLLRVVEPVAQPGLVVPAILVAARAAIESNLPGSPLPQFAVRVRDAAAAVAQLAEYIAGWRNLGEQAVRIGLARVQEIGVSARLEVTGGIDVEALLARLFLDIDAVLSPSVRFLSLAQRRAAESDPEAIYDGPLLRRGFLDRATSGRVVPDVIYTSDILRLIMRRRGVGGADVIAQENVTARDIVAVTDLTLANFINNRPITSGAEDCLHLVQIARYRPRLSLTKSRITAVRNDAEVAYDTARVLSLFDSLREQTAQAAFTDDPSPVWPVMAGDALAVDEYTPLQMDLPALYGTGDAALPDSASAERHAAVRQLQGYLLLFEQFLGDMTAQLGNINRFYSGNGEAGTTCFTRPPFDLPGARQLLRRFPAGGDWAAFIADPDNAVARALRDAAETRERLLDRRNRVLDHRLARQGEDAAALAQEVHRWARAELDVRALPPAQQETRVAERRDAANTRLLRLKSALLRETPELSALRLLAFSSPFRRDAEMLAVEKEAAGFRWVLSLDGQPRLRGAAAQPGEVMAAISAERALAFAGRATNYAGFDAGGGTFRLRLTDGGGAAAQAIAESLQSFASLAAANAAAPVLAALFAAVCIEASLSPLERRVAHHSGIRHARRRRALRPIGEFFEIFDEPAPPGFVGRRWRLRETLPAGAVLLASDVRYDDATVAGAVALAEQSVGRVLRYGLDEWNYQVVPAAGNTFAIELRDPAGVLLAVGPGNFASATLAQAGIDAAVALLYRQYGAETLYLLEHVLLRPRTSADTFLSLPAGEARERDPYSHRLSLVLPSGFARNFALDPATASRVPVTPDRFRSAEFRRHMEGMILRCCPAHLLVKVYWVDRESPAGAATSSFDTFETRYHAWLDTVLIPGAPPAAVSAARNAVVEALNAIADDA
;
A
#
# COMPACT_ATOMS: atom_id res chain seq x y z
N MET A 1 -41.45 -18.50 -0.05
CA MET A 1 -42.92 -18.42 0.04
C MET A 1 -43.26 -16.94 0.10
N SER A 2 -44.08 -16.42 -0.82
CA SER A 2 -44.45 -15.00 -0.80
C SER A 2 -45.52 -14.79 0.26
N ASP A 3 -45.15 -14.19 1.39
CA ASP A 3 -46.14 -13.70 2.33
C ASP A 3 -46.99 -12.64 1.63
N THR A 4 -48.30 -12.87 1.57
CA THR A 4 -49.25 -11.88 1.09
C THR A 4 -49.19 -10.66 2.01
N LEU A 5 -48.63 -9.55 1.50
CA LEU A 5 -48.65 -8.25 2.15
C LEU A 5 -50.09 -7.89 2.55
N ARG A 6 -50.36 -7.84 3.85
CA ARG A 6 -51.62 -7.32 4.40
C ARG A 6 -51.33 -5.96 5.02
N ILE A 7 -52.10 -4.94 4.64
CA ILE A 7 -52.07 -3.64 5.30
C ILE A 7 -52.66 -3.82 6.70
N SER A 8 -51.87 -3.53 7.73
CA SER A 8 -52.31 -3.62 9.13
C SER A 8 -53.44 -2.61 9.38
N THR A 9 -54.45 -3.02 10.15
CA THR A 9 -55.48 -2.10 10.68
C THR A 9 -55.05 -1.47 12.01
N ALA A 10 -53.92 -1.88 12.57
CA ALA A 10 -53.35 -1.25 13.75
C ALA A 10 -52.75 0.12 13.35
N PRO A 11 -52.87 1.15 14.21
CA PRO A 11 -52.21 2.43 13.96
C PRO A 11 -50.69 2.24 13.84
N PRO A 12 -50.01 3.03 13.00
CA PRO A 12 -48.56 2.96 12.86
C PRO A 12 -47.84 3.21 14.19
N ASP A 13 -46.77 2.46 14.47
CA ASP A 13 -46.03 2.59 15.73
C ASP A 13 -45.37 3.96 15.90
N ARG A 14 -45.00 4.62 14.80
CA ARG A 14 -44.41 5.96 14.82
C ARG A 14 -45.48 7.03 14.67
N ALA A 15 -45.49 7.98 15.58
CA ALA A 15 -46.43 9.11 15.57
C ALA A 15 -46.40 9.89 14.25
N SER A 16 -45.23 10.02 13.61
CA SER A 16 -45.06 10.70 12.32
C SER A 16 -45.75 9.99 11.15
N LEU A 17 -46.23 8.75 11.31
CA LEU A 17 -47.02 8.04 10.30
C LEU A 17 -48.51 8.00 10.64
N ASP A 18 -48.86 8.35 11.87
CA ASP A 18 -50.24 8.32 12.36
C ASP A 18 -50.87 9.70 12.18
N TYR A 19 -51.48 9.89 11.01
CA TYR A 19 -52.24 11.10 10.67
C TYR A 19 -53.25 11.49 11.76
N SER A 20 -53.98 10.51 12.30
CA SER A 20 -55.07 10.78 13.27
C SER A 20 -54.50 11.34 14.55
N ARG A 21 -53.37 10.78 15.00
CA ARG A 21 -52.64 11.28 16.15
C ARG A 21 -52.05 12.66 15.91
N LEU A 22 -51.38 12.90 14.78
CA LEU A 22 -50.82 14.22 14.44
C LEU A 22 -51.88 15.32 14.43
N ARG A 23 -53.06 15.00 13.86
CA ARG A 23 -54.21 15.90 13.85
C ARG A 23 -54.72 16.20 15.26
N GLU A 24 -54.85 15.20 16.11
CA GLU A 24 -55.31 15.41 17.50
C GLU A 24 -54.29 16.21 18.33
N ASP A 25 -52.98 15.92 18.19
CA ASP A 25 -51.91 16.67 18.86
C ASP A 25 -51.91 18.15 18.41
N GLY A 26 -52.15 18.41 17.12
CA GLY A 26 -52.35 19.74 16.57
C GLY A 26 -53.59 20.45 17.14
N LEU A 27 -54.73 19.75 17.23
CA LEU A 27 -55.95 20.28 17.84
C LEU A 27 -55.77 20.60 19.32
N GLN A 28 -55.07 19.73 20.06
CA GLN A 28 -54.71 19.99 21.46
C GLN A 28 -53.85 21.24 21.58
N SER A 29 -52.88 21.43 20.67
CA SER A 29 -52.04 22.63 20.63
C SER A 29 -52.88 23.90 20.39
N ILE A 30 -53.83 23.87 19.44
CA ILE A 30 -54.72 25.00 19.19
C ILE A 30 -55.57 25.30 20.44
N ARG A 31 -56.20 24.29 21.05
CA ARG A 31 -57.01 24.47 22.26
C ARG A 31 -56.20 25.03 23.43
N LEU A 32 -54.94 24.60 23.56
CA LEU A 32 -54.04 25.06 24.62
C LEU A 32 -53.63 26.52 24.43
N TRP A 33 -53.22 26.91 23.22
CA TRP A 33 -52.61 28.22 22.96
C TRP A 33 -53.61 29.29 22.51
N ALA A 34 -54.74 28.88 21.94
CA ALA A 34 -55.73 29.76 21.32
C ALA A 34 -57.18 29.44 21.70
N GLY A 35 -57.43 28.60 22.71
CA GLY A 35 -58.79 28.16 23.06
C GLY A 35 -59.77 29.28 23.41
N ASP A 36 -59.29 30.44 23.87
CA ASP A 36 -60.11 31.61 24.18
C ASP A 36 -60.43 32.48 22.95
N SER A 37 -59.57 32.49 21.93
CA SER A 37 -59.68 33.34 20.74
C SER A 37 -60.14 32.59 19.49
N TRP A 38 -59.89 31.30 19.41
CA TRP A 38 -60.32 30.37 18.38
C TRP A 38 -61.12 29.24 19.04
N THR A 39 -62.43 29.43 19.13
CA THR A 39 -63.33 28.53 19.88
C THR A 39 -64.00 27.47 18.99
N ASP A 40 -64.08 27.72 17.68
CA ASP A 40 -64.64 26.80 16.70
C ASP A 40 -63.53 25.90 16.10
N HIS A 41 -63.60 24.61 16.40
CA HIS A 41 -62.64 23.60 15.94
C HIS A 41 -63.29 22.55 15.01
N ASN A 42 -64.39 22.92 14.36
CA ASN A 42 -65.10 22.02 13.47
C ASN A 42 -64.44 21.93 12.08
N VAL A 43 -64.76 20.87 11.33
CA VAL A 43 -64.19 20.55 10.01
C VAL A 43 -64.45 21.61 8.91
N HIS A 44 -65.36 22.55 9.14
CA HIS A 44 -65.67 23.61 8.19
C HIS A 44 -64.78 24.85 8.39
N ASP A 45 -64.06 24.94 9.52
CA ASP A 45 -63.15 26.03 9.79
C ASP A 45 -61.89 25.91 8.90
N PRO A 46 -61.53 26.96 8.13
CA PRO A 46 -60.37 26.93 7.27
C PRO A 46 -59.05 26.63 7.98
N GLY A 47 -58.85 27.09 9.21
CA GLY A 47 -57.66 26.80 9.99
C GLY A 47 -57.58 25.32 10.40
N ILE A 48 -58.71 24.65 10.61
CA ILE A 48 -58.73 23.19 10.85
C ILE A 48 -58.39 22.42 9.57
N THR A 49 -58.90 22.86 8.41
CA THR A 49 -58.52 22.23 7.13
C THR A 49 -57.02 22.40 6.81
N LEU A 50 -56.42 23.53 7.20
CA LEU A 50 -54.98 23.76 7.09
C LEU A 50 -54.17 22.84 8.02
N LEU A 51 -54.65 22.64 9.24
CA LEU A 51 -54.04 21.69 10.19
C LEU A 51 -54.10 20.25 9.63
N GLU A 52 -55.22 19.86 9.02
CA GLU A 52 -55.38 18.54 8.42
C GLU A 52 -54.40 18.34 7.24
N ALA A 53 -54.27 19.32 6.34
CA ALA A 53 -53.30 19.26 5.26
C ALA A 53 -51.85 19.20 5.78
N ALA A 54 -51.51 19.99 6.80
CA ALA A 54 -50.20 19.93 7.45
C ALA A 54 -49.92 18.57 8.10
N SER A 55 -50.93 17.97 8.74
CA SER A 55 -50.83 16.64 9.35
C SER A 55 -50.57 15.56 8.30
N TYR A 56 -51.17 15.69 7.11
CA TYR A 56 -50.92 14.81 5.98
C TYR A 56 -49.50 14.96 5.42
N ALA A 57 -49.03 16.19 5.19
CA ALA A 57 -47.66 16.45 4.73
C ALA A 57 -46.59 15.91 5.69
N VAL A 58 -46.80 16.04 7.01
CA VAL A 58 -45.91 15.43 8.02
C VAL A 58 -45.96 13.90 7.97
N THR A 59 -47.12 13.32 7.65
CA THR A 59 -47.28 11.87 7.46
C THR A 59 -46.43 11.36 6.30
N GLU A 60 -46.43 12.07 5.17
CA GLU A 60 -45.59 11.77 4.01
C GLU A 60 -44.09 11.86 4.35
N LEU A 61 -43.67 12.91 5.06
CA LEU A 61 -42.28 13.04 5.52
C LEU A 61 -41.89 11.88 6.46
N GLY A 62 -42.80 11.49 7.36
CA GLY A 62 -42.63 10.34 8.24
C GLY A 62 -42.43 9.02 7.50
N LEU A 63 -43.05 8.86 6.33
CA LEU A 63 -42.87 7.73 5.42
C LEU A 63 -41.48 7.75 4.79
N LYS A 64 -41.07 8.90 4.22
CA LYS A 64 -39.75 9.09 3.61
C LYS A 64 -38.60 8.85 4.59
N LEU A 65 -38.73 9.27 5.85
CA LEU A 65 -37.74 9.04 6.91
C LEU A 65 -37.62 7.58 7.38
N GLN A 66 -38.48 6.68 6.89
CA GLN A 66 -38.52 5.27 7.26
C GLN A 66 -38.12 4.32 6.13
N LEU A 67 -37.74 4.86 4.98
CA LEU A 67 -37.13 4.09 3.91
C LEU A 67 -35.88 3.38 4.42
N ASP A 68 -35.57 2.24 3.82
CA ASP A 68 -34.34 1.51 4.16
C ASP A 68 -33.13 2.41 3.92
N ILE A 69 -32.10 2.29 4.76
CA ILE A 69 -30.90 3.09 4.61
C ILE A 69 -30.24 2.87 3.24
N ALA A 70 -30.32 1.66 2.69
CA ALA A 70 -29.82 1.37 1.34
C ALA A 70 -30.55 2.22 0.28
N ASP A 71 -31.87 2.35 0.38
CA ASP A 71 -32.68 3.15 -0.53
C ASP A 71 -32.40 4.65 -0.37
N LEU A 72 -32.26 5.12 0.88
CA LEU A 72 -31.93 6.52 1.17
C LEU A 72 -30.57 6.92 0.60
N LEU A 73 -29.54 6.10 0.82
CA LEU A 73 -28.19 6.34 0.28
C LEU A 73 -28.20 6.25 -1.25
N ARG A 74 -28.90 5.26 -1.83
CA ARG A 74 -29.05 5.12 -3.28
C ARG A 74 -29.74 6.31 -3.92
N SER A 75 -30.78 6.83 -3.27
CA SER A 75 -31.53 8.01 -3.73
C SER A 75 -30.68 9.28 -3.60
N GLY A 76 -29.86 9.38 -2.55
CA GLY A 76 -28.95 10.50 -2.34
C GLY A 76 -27.83 10.62 -3.38
N GLU A 77 -27.53 9.57 -4.14
CA GLU A 77 -26.55 9.59 -5.24
C GLU A 77 -26.90 10.59 -6.35
N ALA A 78 -28.16 11.03 -6.44
CA ALA A 78 -28.56 12.13 -7.32
C ALA A 78 -27.84 13.45 -6.98
N HIS A 79 -27.43 13.62 -5.72
CA HIS A 79 -26.80 14.85 -5.22
C HIS A 79 -25.33 14.65 -4.81
N GLY A 80 -24.92 13.43 -4.44
CA GLY A 80 -23.52 13.10 -4.15
C GLY A 80 -23.33 11.63 -3.78
N GLU A 81 -22.11 11.11 -3.96
CA GLU A 81 -21.80 9.69 -3.70
C GLU A 81 -21.87 9.34 -2.22
N ALA A 82 -22.27 8.10 -1.92
CA ALA A 82 -22.22 7.53 -0.58
C ALA A 82 -20.77 7.14 -0.26
N GLU A 83 -19.98 8.10 0.21
CA GLU A 83 -18.58 7.90 0.61
C GLU A 83 -18.51 7.14 1.96
N PHE A 84 -18.71 5.83 2.01
CA PHE A 84 -18.47 5.01 3.22
C PHE A 84 -17.47 3.90 2.94
N GLU A 85 -16.59 3.62 3.92
CA GLU A 85 -15.46 2.74 3.62
C GLU A 85 -15.88 1.28 3.72
N PRO A 86 -15.58 0.46 2.70
CA PRO A 86 -16.03 -0.92 2.65
C PRO A 86 -15.16 -1.84 3.54
N ALA A 87 -15.74 -2.97 3.97
CA ALA A 87 -15.10 -3.90 4.91
C ALA A 87 -13.71 -4.39 4.46
N HIS A 88 -13.53 -4.63 3.15
CA HIS A 88 -12.27 -5.11 2.58
C HIS A 88 -11.15 -4.05 2.55
N GLU A 89 -11.46 -2.77 2.84
CA GLU A 89 -10.47 -1.70 2.98
C GLU A 89 -10.11 -1.43 4.45
N VAL A 90 -11.08 -1.59 5.38
CA VAL A 90 -10.90 -1.20 6.79
C VAL A 90 -10.55 -2.34 7.74
N LEU A 91 -10.94 -3.59 7.42
CA LEU A 91 -10.72 -4.74 8.30
C LEU A 91 -9.35 -5.41 8.12
N PRO A 92 -8.80 -5.57 6.90
CA PRO A 92 -7.51 -6.22 6.72
C PRO A 92 -6.37 -5.48 7.42
N VAL A 93 -5.39 -6.25 7.87
CA VAL A 93 -4.17 -5.72 8.50
C VAL A 93 -2.94 -6.16 7.72
N GLY A 94 -1.93 -5.31 7.61
CA GLY A 94 -0.64 -5.65 7.02
C GLY A 94 0.06 -6.78 7.78
N PRO A 95 1.15 -7.34 7.24
CA PRO A 95 1.84 -8.45 7.86
C PRO A 95 2.55 -8.03 9.15
N VAL A 96 2.06 -8.46 10.31
CA VAL A 96 2.66 -8.11 11.60
C VAL A 96 3.50 -9.25 12.17
N ASN A 97 3.10 -10.49 11.91
CA ASN A 97 3.75 -11.67 12.47
C ASN A 97 4.23 -12.65 11.37
N ALA A 98 4.92 -13.72 11.80
CA ALA A 98 5.45 -14.75 10.90
C ALA A 98 4.37 -15.48 10.07
N GLN A 99 3.15 -15.66 10.60
CA GLN A 99 2.04 -16.27 9.88
C GLN A 99 1.50 -15.34 8.80
N ASP A 100 1.42 -14.03 9.07
CA ASP A 100 0.97 -13.06 8.08
C ASP A 100 1.99 -12.93 6.93
N LEU A 101 3.28 -12.87 7.27
CA LEU A 101 4.35 -12.86 6.27
C LEU A 101 4.36 -14.15 5.46
N ARG A 102 4.08 -15.30 6.09
CA ARG A 102 3.86 -16.57 5.39
C ARG A 102 2.66 -16.49 4.44
N ALA A 103 1.55 -15.91 4.87
CA ALA A 103 0.36 -15.76 4.03
C ALA A 103 0.64 -14.93 2.76
N LEU A 104 1.38 -13.82 2.89
CA LEU A 104 1.84 -13.03 1.75
C LEU A 104 2.77 -13.82 0.83
N LEU A 105 3.72 -14.57 1.39
CA LEU A 105 4.60 -15.41 0.57
C LEU A 105 3.83 -16.49 -0.16
N LEU A 106 2.87 -17.14 0.51
CA LEU A 106 1.97 -18.10 -0.12
C LEU A 106 1.07 -17.49 -1.18
N ASP A 107 0.85 -16.17 -1.20
CA ASP A 107 0.15 -15.45 -2.26
C ASP A 107 1.05 -15.12 -3.47
N HIS A 108 2.37 -15.23 -3.32
CA HIS A 108 3.32 -15.07 -4.41
C HIS A 108 3.34 -16.31 -5.35
N PRO A 109 3.22 -16.18 -6.69
CA PRO A 109 3.10 -17.35 -7.58
C PRO A 109 4.33 -18.28 -7.62
N LEU A 110 5.52 -17.75 -7.32
CA LEU A 110 6.75 -18.56 -7.24
C LEU A 110 6.82 -19.46 -6.00
N VAL A 111 5.96 -19.27 -5.00
CA VAL A 111 6.05 -19.94 -3.70
C VAL A 111 4.93 -20.96 -3.55
N SER A 112 5.30 -22.15 -3.09
CA SER A 112 4.39 -23.23 -2.73
C SER A 112 4.28 -23.43 -1.21
N ASP A 113 5.38 -23.19 -0.48
CA ASP A 113 5.42 -23.13 0.99
C ASP A 113 6.50 -22.15 1.46
N ALA A 114 6.37 -21.64 2.69
CA ALA A 114 7.36 -20.76 3.31
C ALA A 114 7.41 -20.94 4.83
N GLN A 115 8.60 -20.72 5.41
CA GLN A 115 8.85 -20.68 6.84
C GLN A 115 9.71 -19.47 7.21
N ILE A 116 9.36 -18.86 8.34
CA ILE A 116 10.01 -17.67 8.89
C ILE A 116 10.61 -18.06 10.25
N PHE A 117 11.88 -17.72 10.47
CA PHE A 117 12.64 -18.05 11.68
C PHE A 117 13.10 -16.77 12.40
N GLN A 118 12.81 -16.69 13.70
CA GLN A 118 13.15 -15.55 14.58
C GLN A 118 13.65 -16.05 15.96
N PRO A 119 14.67 -15.41 16.56
CA PRO A 119 15.57 -14.42 15.97
C PRO A 119 16.59 -15.08 15.03
N ALA A 120 16.97 -14.40 13.94
CA ALA A 120 18.08 -14.84 13.09
C ALA A 120 19.44 -14.41 13.65
N ASP A 121 20.49 -15.13 13.26
CA ASP A 121 21.86 -14.69 13.49
C ASP A 121 22.17 -13.45 12.64
N ASN A 122 22.98 -12.53 13.17
CA ASN A 122 23.49 -11.39 12.40
C ASN A 122 24.28 -11.89 11.17
N GLU A 123 24.19 -11.18 10.05
CA GLU A 123 25.00 -11.44 8.83
C GLU A 123 26.50 -11.51 9.14
N VAL A 124 26.96 -10.67 10.07
CA VAL A 124 28.34 -10.66 10.60
C VAL A 124 28.29 -10.68 12.13
N ALA A 125 29.23 -11.38 12.76
CA ALA A 125 29.33 -11.44 14.21
C ALA A 125 29.81 -10.10 14.80
N PHE A 126 29.10 -9.61 15.82
CA PHE A 126 29.49 -8.47 16.65
C PHE A 126 29.72 -8.92 18.08
N TYR A 127 30.60 -8.22 18.79
CA TYR A 127 30.94 -8.50 20.17
C TYR A 127 30.84 -7.23 21.03
N GLU A 128 30.31 -7.37 22.24
CA GLU A 128 30.22 -6.28 23.20
C GLU A 128 31.58 -5.98 23.84
N VAL A 129 31.91 -4.69 23.96
CA VAL A 129 33.16 -4.21 24.58
C VAL A 129 32.90 -2.98 25.46
N ALA A 130 33.75 -2.79 26.48
CA ALA A 130 33.78 -1.58 27.30
C ALA A 130 34.62 -0.48 26.63
N ALA A 131 34.28 -0.12 25.39
CA ALA A 131 34.93 0.93 24.60
C ALA A 131 33.86 1.80 23.89
N ASP A 132 34.29 2.88 23.25
CA ASP A 132 33.46 3.69 22.36
C ASP A 132 33.97 3.51 20.91
N PRO A 133 33.19 2.90 20.00
CA PRO A 133 31.84 2.37 20.17
C PRO A 133 31.78 1.09 21.04
N PRO A 134 30.62 0.77 21.66
CA PRO A 134 30.46 -0.38 22.56
C PRO A 134 30.37 -1.75 21.86
N LEU A 135 30.52 -1.78 20.53
CA LEU A 135 30.50 -2.98 19.70
C LEU A 135 31.74 -3.04 18.80
N THR A 136 32.24 -4.24 18.56
CA THR A 136 33.39 -4.50 17.69
C THR A 136 33.22 -5.78 16.87
N TYR A 137 33.95 -5.87 15.75
CA TYR A 137 34.11 -7.10 14.98
C TYR A 137 35.10 -8.08 15.61
N VAL A 138 35.99 -7.59 16.48
CA VAL A 138 37.07 -8.38 17.05
C VAL A 138 36.59 -9.03 18.36
N PRO A 139 36.59 -10.38 18.48
CA PRO A 139 36.16 -11.05 19.70
C PRO A 139 37.08 -10.67 20.87
N PRO A 140 36.57 -10.08 21.97
CA PRO A 140 37.38 -9.77 23.15
C PRO A 140 37.75 -11.03 23.94
N LEU A 141 38.87 -10.99 24.66
CA LEU A 141 39.34 -12.06 25.55
C LEU A 141 39.28 -11.62 27.03
N PRO A 142 39.00 -12.55 27.98
CA PRO A 142 38.61 -13.95 27.79
C PRO A 142 37.07 -14.12 27.68
N ALA A 143 36.64 -15.01 26.77
CA ALA A 143 35.24 -15.34 26.45
C ALA A 143 34.42 -14.20 25.79
N PRO A 144 34.21 -14.24 24.46
CA PRO A 144 33.49 -13.17 23.76
C PRO A 144 31.97 -13.23 24.03
N VAL A 145 31.39 -12.08 24.39
CA VAL A 145 29.93 -11.89 24.43
C VAL A 145 29.46 -11.48 23.03
N ARG A 146 28.80 -12.39 22.31
CA ARG A 146 28.26 -12.11 20.96
C ARG A 146 26.95 -11.33 21.09
N SER A 147 26.89 -10.16 20.47
CA SER A 147 25.65 -9.38 20.38
C SER A 147 24.71 -9.99 19.33
N ARG A 148 23.42 -10.08 19.65
CA ARG A 148 22.36 -10.53 18.74
C ARG A 148 21.38 -9.38 18.54
N THR A 149 21.37 -8.80 17.35
CA THR A 149 20.47 -7.70 17.05
C THR A 149 19.04 -8.23 16.84
N GLY A 150 18.10 -7.73 17.64
CA GLY A 150 16.66 -7.97 17.49
C GLY A 150 16.12 -7.37 16.19
N GLY A 151 14.98 -7.91 15.73
CA GLY A 151 14.34 -7.53 14.46
C GLY A 151 14.88 -8.25 13.22
N LEU A 152 15.85 -9.17 13.35
CA LEU A 152 16.37 -9.95 12.23
C LEU A 152 15.64 -11.29 12.09
N TYR A 153 15.33 -11.69 10.85
CA TYR A 153 14.67 -12.97 10.54
C TYR A 153 15.23 -13.68 9.29
N GLU A 154 15.14 -15.00 9.26
CA GLU A 154 15.49 -15.86 8.12
C GLU A 154 14.20 -16.40 7.49
N VAL A 155 14.15 -16.44 6.15
CA VAL A 155 13.03 -17.00 5.39
C VAL A 155 13.53 -18.18 4.57
N LEU A 156 12.86 -19.32 4.66
CA LEU A 156 13.05 -20.45 3.77
C LEU A 156 11.78 -20.68 2.95
N VAL A 157 11.91 -20.74 1.63
CA VAL A 157 10.79 -20.95 0.72
C VAL A 157 10.93 -22.26 -0.05
N GLU A 158 9.81 -22.90 -0.34
CA GLU A 158 9.72 -23.95 -1.36
C GLU A 158 9.12 -23.34 -2.62
N LEU A 159 9.88 -23.34 -3.72
CA LEU A 159 9.41 -22.80 -4.99
C LEU A 159 8.37 -23.71 -5.64
N SER A 160 7.37 -23.12 -6.29
CA SER A 160 6.35 -23.84 -7.08
C SER A 160 6.99 -24.69 -8.18
N ARG A 161 8.11 -24.22 -8.76
CA ARG A 161 8.97 -25.00 -9.66
C ARG A 161 9.81 -25.97 -8.84
N ARG A 162 9.23 -27.15 -8.66
CA ARG A 162 9.68 -28.24 -7.81
C ARG A 162 11.13 -28.69 -8.06
N GLU A 163 11.64 -28.57 -9.29
CA GLU A 163 13.01 -28.91 -9.68
C GLU A 163 14.06 -27.91 -9.18
N LEU A 164 13.68 -26.68 -8.84
CA LEU A 164 14.59 -25.65 -8.34
C LEU A 164 14.91 -25.83 -6.84
N ASN A 165 14.07 -26.58 -6.11
CA ASN A 165 14.29 -26.91 -4.70
C ASN A 165 15.23 -28.10 -4.49
N SER A 166 15.49 -28.88 -5.55
CA SER A 166 16.30 -30.10 -5.51
C SER A 166 17.67 -29.89 -6.14
N ASN A 167 18.68 -30.55 -5.57
CA ASN A 167 20.01 -30.64 -6.16
C ASN A 167 20.25 -31.95 -6.94
N THR A 168 19.19 -32.73 -7.16
CA THR A 168 19.25 -34.02 -7.85
C THR A 168 18.83 -33.91 -9.32
N TYR A 169 19.59 -34.57 -10.19
CA TYR A 169 19.44 -34.56 -11.64
C TYR A 169 19.35 -35.99 -12.15
N ALA A 170 18.24 -36.32 -12.81
CA ALA A 170 18.10 -37.59 -13.52
C ALA A 170 18.96 -37.58 -14.79
N LEU A 171 19.70 -38.66 -15.01
CA LEU A 171 20.61 -38.82 -16.14
C LEU A 171 20.54 -40.28 -16.63
N PRO A 172 19.74 -40.61 -17.65
CA PRO A 172 19.81 -41.94 -18.25
C PRO A 172 21.14 -42.11 -18.99
N VAL A 173 21.80 -43.26 -18.82
CA VAL A 173 23.05 -43.60 -19.52
C VAL A 173 22.97 -44.94 -20.22
N LEU A 174 23.48 -45.03 -21.44
CA LEU A 174 23.58 -46.30 -22.18
C LEU A 174 24.86 -47.02 -21.75
N ALA A 175 24.72 -48.18 -21.09
CA ALA A 175 25.85 -48.98 -20.62
C ALA A 175 25.53 -50.49 -20.75
N ALA A 176 26.51 -51.26 -21.23
CA ALA A 176 26.41 -52.70 -21.43
C ALA A 176 25.23 -53.17 -22.33
N GLY A 177 24.72 -52.29 -23.21
CA GLY A 177 23.63 -52.59 -24.16
C GLY A 177 22.25 -52.14 -23.69
N ASP A 178 22.11 -51.72 -22.44
CA ASP A 178 20.86 -51.28 -21.82
C ASP A 178 20.95 -49.81 -21.37
N THR A 179 19.81 -49.15 -21.24
CA THR A 179 19.69 -47.82 -20.62
C THR A 179 19.51 -47.99 -19.13
N TRP A 180 20.35 -47.32 -18.34
CA TRP A 180 20.31 -47.32 -16.89
C TRP A 180 19.95 -45.93 -16.38
N ASP A 181 18.95 -45.86 -15.51
CA ASP A 181 18.60 -44.62 -14.83
C ASP A 181 19.56 -44.39 -13.65
N ILE A 182 20.36 -43.33 -13.77
CA ILE A 182 21.21 -42.83 -12.69
C ILE A 182 20.77 -41.43 -12.28
N GLU A 183 21.03 -41.10 -11.03
CA GLU A 183 20.82 -39.76 -10.49
C GLU A 183 22.14 -39.17 -10.01
N LEU A 184 22.32 -37.88 -10.24
CA LEU A 184 23.44 -37.09 -9.79
C LEU A 184 22.96 -36.04 -8.80
N ALA A 185 23.56 -35.99 -7.61
CA ALA A 185 23.46 -34.82 -6.74
C ALA A 185 24.67 -33.91 -6.97
N LEU A 186 24.37 -32.68 -7.38
CA LEU A 186 25.31 -31.58 -7.51
C LEU A 186 25.17 -30.63 -6.29
N PRO A 187 26.02 -29.61 -6.13
CA PRO A 187 25.84 -28.62 -5.07
C PRO A 187 24.46 -27.93 -5.14
N TYR A 188 23.95 -27.44 -4.02
CA TYR A 188 22.79 -26.55 -4.03
C TYR A 188 23.17 -25.20 -4.64
N TRP A 189 22.17 -24.45 -5.12
CA TRP A 189 22.37 -23.13 -5.71
C TRP A 189 23.08 -22.15 -4.74
N ASP A 190 22.86 -22.29 -3.42
CA ASP A 190 23.43 -21.43 -2.38
C ASP A 190 24.78 -21.92 -1.83
N ASP A 191 25.25 -23.10 -2.24
CA ASP A 191 26.57 -23.60 -1.89
C ASP A 191 27.68 -22.79 -2.61
N SER A 192 28.89 -22.77 -2.03
CA SER A 192 30.01 -21.98 -2.54
C SER A 192 30.46 -22.37 -3.95
N GLU A 193 30.39 -23.66 -4.25
CA GLU A 193 30.76 -24.25 -5.53
C GLU A 193 29.80 -23.85 -6.67
N ALA A 194 28.57 -23.45 -6.32
CA ALA A 194 27.55 -23.03 -7.27
C ALA A 194 27.57 -21.51 -7.54
N ALA A 195 28.31 -20.74 -6.75
CA ALA A 195 28.34 -19.27 -6.82
C ALA A 195 28.61 -18.70 -8.22
N PRO A 196 29.54 -19.25 -9.03
CA PRO A 196 29.78 -18.74 -10.39
C PRO A 196 28.56 -18.83 -11.32
N PHE A 197 27.71 -19.83 -11.13
CA PHE A 197 26.57 -20.12 -12.02
C PHE A 197 25.30 -19.37 -11.63
N ARG A 198 25.33 -18.56 -10.57
CA ARG A 198 24.20 -17.69 -10.19
C ARG A 198 23.98 -16.57 -11.21
N GLN A 199 24.99 -16.29 -12.02
CA GLN A 199 24.93 -15.41 -13.18
C GLN A 199 25.14 -16.23 -14.46
N PRO A 200 24.74 -15.72 -15.63
CA PRO A 200 25.05 -16.38 -16.89
C PRO A 200 26.58 -16.52 -17.06
N VAL A 201 27.04 -17.71 -17.44
CA VAL A 201 28.44 -18.00 -17.75
C VAL A 201 28.52 -18.88 -18.99
N VAL A 202 29.63 -18.82 -19.72
CA VAL A 202 29.96 -19.75 -20.78
C VAL A 202 30.75 -20.90 -20.18
N LEU A 203 30.29 -22.15 -20.36
CA LEU A 203 31.00 -23.34 -19.90
C LEU A 203 32.07 -23.72 -20.91
N ASP A 204 33.34 -23.63 -20.53
CA ASP A 204 34.47 -23.88 -21.43
C ASP A 204 34.83 -25.36 -21.46
N ALA A 205 35.01 -25.97 -20.29
CA ALA A 205 35.35 -27.38 -20.16
C ALA A 205 34.92 -27.94 -18.80
N VAL A 206 34.49 -29.20 -18.79
CA VAL A 206 34.20 -29.96 -17.57
C VAL A 206 35.03 -31.24 -17.59
N ALA A 207 35.72 -31.53 -16.50
CA ALA A 207 36.53 -32.75 -16.37
C ALA A 207 36.33 -33.37 -14.99
N MET A 208 36.18 -34.70 -14.91
CA MET A 208 36.30 -35.37 -13.63
C MET A 208 37.76 -35.38 -13.17
N VAL A 209 37.99 -35.05 -11.90
CA VAL A 209 39.32 -35.02 -11.28
C VAL A 209 39.51 -36.32 -10.49
N PRO A 210 40.50 -37.16 -10.84
CA PRO A 210 40.74 -38.40 -10.11
C PRO A 210 41.27 -38.10 -8.70
N ASP A 211 40.89 -38.92 -7.74
CA ASP A 211 41.38 -38.88 -6.36
C ASP A 211 42.01 -40.23 -6.01
N ALA A 212 43.34 -40.23 -5.79
CA ALA A 212 44.16 -41.43 -5.65
C ALA A 212 44.06 -42.42 -6.84
N GLY A 213 43.86 -41.90 -8.06
CA GLY A 213 43.81 -42.69 -9.30
C GLY A 213 42.42 -43.18 -9.70
N GLU A 214 41.40 -42.95 -8.87
CA GLU A 214 40.01 -43.31 -9.15
C GLU A 214 39.16 -42.06 -9.42
N PHE A 215 38.27 -42.11 -10.43
CA PHE A 215 37.32 -41.02 -10.71
C PHE A 215 36.06 -41.11 -9.83
N TRP A 216 35.66 -42.32 -9.48
CA TRP A 216 34.51 -42.62 -8.64
C TRP A 216 34.95 -43.48 -7.47
N ARG A 217 34.62 -43.05 -6.25
CA ARG A 217 34.80 -43.87 -5.05
C ARG A 217 33.45 -44.39 -4.59
N ALA A 218 33.37 -45.69 -4.37
CA ALA A 218 32.17 -46.32 -3.82
C ALA A 218 31.93 -45.84 -2.38
N LEU A 219 30.68 -45.53 -2.06
CA LEU A 219 30.25 -45.28 -0.70
C LEU A 219 29.83 -46.61 -0.02
N PRO A 220 29.73 -46.68 1.32
CA PRO A 220 29.27 -47.88 2.02
C PRO A 220 27.89 -48.36 1.59
N GLU A 221 27.06 -47.46 1.06
CA GLU A 221 25.73 -47.74 0.58
C GLU A 221 25.78 -48.32 -0.84
N SER A 222 25.04 -49.43 -1.08
CA SER A 222 25.07 -50.13 -2.37
C SER A 222 24.67 -49.20 -3.52
N LEU A 223 25.46 -49.22 -4.61
CA LEU A 223 25.22 -48.48 -5.86
C LEU A 223 25.33 -46.95 -5.75
N SER A 224 25.99 -46.43 -4.71
CA SER A 224 26.28 -45.00 -4.56
C SER A 224 27.79 -44.72 -4.65
N PHE A 225 28.14 -43.64 -5.36
CA PHE A 225 29.52 -43.27 -5.67
C PHE A 225 29.71 -41.76 -5.51
N PHE A 226 30.88 -41.34 -5.04
CA PHE A 226 31.25 -39.93 -5.02
C PHE A 226 32.44 -39.67 -5.94
N GLY A 227 32.41 -38.54 -6.62
CA GLY A 227 33.45 -38.08 -7.53
C GLY A 227 33.62 -36.57 -7.44
N ARG A 228 34.69 -36.06 -8.07
CA ARG A 228 34.98 -34.62 -8.11
C ARG A 228 35.05 -34.15 -9.55
N ILE A 229 34.50 -32.98 -9.83
CA ILE A 229 34.58 -32.32 -11.12
C ILE A 229 35.32 -30.99 -11.02
N GLN A 230 36.05 -30.64 -12.07
CA GLN A 230 36.55 -29.30 -12.34
C GLN A 230 35.70 -28.69 -13.45
N VAL A 231 35.13 -27.52 -13.21
CA VAL A 231 34.38 -26.76 -14.21
C VAL A 231 35.16 -25.48 -14.54
N ASN A 232 35.61 -25.36 -15.78
CA ASN A 232 36.18 -24.13 -16.33
C ASN A 232 35.06 -23.36 -17.03
N TYR A 233 34.98 -22.07 -16.74
CA TYR A 233 33.95 -21.19 -17.29
C TYR A 233 34.53 -19.82 -17.60
N THR A 234 33.87 -19.10 -18.49
CA THR A 234 34.14 -17.70 -18.77
C THR A 234 32.93 -16.88 -18.37
N ASP A 235 33.13 -15.88 -17.52
CA ASP A 235 32.07 -14.97 -17.11
C ASP A 235 31.70 -13.98 -18.22
N LEU A 236 30.66 -13.17 -17.97
CA LEU A 236 30.19 -12.18 -18.95
C LEU A 236 31.15 -11.01 -19.17
N SER A 237 32.16 -10.83 -18.31
CA SER A 237 33.24 -9.86 -18.55
C SER A 237 34.33 -10.42 -19.46
N GLY A 238 34.24 -11.71 -19.83
CA GLY A 238 35.29 -12.43 -20.56
C GLY A 238 36.41 -12.93 -19.65
N THR A 239 36.22 -12.91 -18.33
CA THR A 239 37.24 -13.39 -17.38
C THR A 239 37.11 -14.90 -17.19
N PRO A 240 38.17 -15.68 -17.42
CA PRO A 240 38.15 -17.12 -17.18
C PRO A 240 38.19 -17.41 -15.68
N GLY A 241 37.40 -18.39 -15.27
CA GLY A 241 37.29 -18.89 -13.90
C GLY A 241 37.27 -20.42 -13.86
N SER A 242 37.50 -20.97 -12.66
CA SER A 242 37.52 -22.42 -12.47
C SER A 242 37.05 -22.77 -11.06
N VAL A 243 36.17 -23.77 -10.95
CA VAL A 243 35.60 -24.22 -9.67
C VAL A 243 35.63 -25.75 -9.59
N GLN A 244 35.95 -26.28 -8.40
CA GLN A 244 35.81 -27.71 -8.10
C GLN A 244 34.50 -27.95 -7.36
N ALA A 245 33.79 -29.01 -7.75
CA ALA A 245 32.56 -29.42 -7.09
C ALA A 245 32.55 -30.94 -6.86
N TRP A 246 31.88 -31.35 -5.78
CA TRP A 246 31.60 -32.76 -5.51
C TRP A 246 30.32 -33.19 -6.23
N VAL A 247 30.33 -34.42 -6.75
CA VAL A 247 29.19 -35.05 -7.41
C VAL A 247 28.92 -36.38 -6.74
N LEU A 248 27.68 -36.63 -6.34
CA LEU A 248 27.25 -37.92 -5.80
C LEU A 248 26.34 -38.62 -6.80
N LEU A 249 26.78 -39.77 -7.28
CA LEU A 249 26.05 -40.61 -8.23
C LEU A 249 25.35 -41.75 -7.50
N ARG A 250 24.12 -42.05 -7.91
CA ARG A 250 23.40 -43.25 -7.49
C ARG A 250 22.82 -43.94 -8.72
N VAL A 251 22.99 -45.26 -8.79
CA VAL A 251 22.21 -46.08 -9.73
C VAL A 251 20.85 -46.35 -9.08
N VAL A 252 19.77 -45.93 -9.74
CA VAL A 252 18.42 -45.99 -9.19
C VAL A 252 17.85 -47.40 -9.32
N GLU A 253 18.15 -48.07 -10.43
CA GLU A 253 17.62 -49.39 -10.75
C GLU A 253 18.40 -50.54 -10.07
N PRO A 254 17.73 -51.65 -9.71
CA PRO A 254 18.40 -52.84 -9.22
C PRO A 254 19.29 -53.46 -10.30
N VAL A 255 20.57 -53.64 -9.99
CA VAL A 255 21.53 -54.28 -10.92
C VAL A 255 21.69 -55.75 -10.55
N ALA A 256 21.27 -56.66 -11.45
CA ALA A 256 21.35 -58.11 -11.21
C ALA A 256 22.80 -58.65 -11.12
N GLN A 257 23.74 -58.03 -11.84
CA GLN A 257 25.18 -58.38 -11.83
C GLN A 257 26.04 -57.12 -11.63
N PRO A 258 26.08 -56.56 -10.41
CA PRO A 258 26.68 -55.25 -10.17
C PRO A 258 28.17 -55.21 -10.51
N GLY A 259 28.91 -56.31 -10.30
CA GLY A 259 30.34 -56.37 -10.61
C GLY A 259 30.70 -56.26 -12.10
N LEU A 260 29.76 -56.56 -13.00
CA LEU A 260 29.99 -56.48 -14.46
C LEU A 260 29.45 -55.16 -15.05
N VAL A 261 28.27 -54.75 -14.61
CA VAL A 261 27.53 -53.65 -15.25
C VAL A 261 27.91 -52.29 -14.68
N VAL A 262 28.12 -52.19 -13.35
CA VAL A 262 28.37 -50.90 -12.69
C VAL A 262 29.63 -50.19 -13.22
N PRO A 263 30.77 -50.87 -13.48
CA PRO A 263 31.92 -50.20 -14.09
C PRO A 263 31.60 -49.54 -15.45
N ALA A 264 30.76 -50.18 -16.27
CA ALA A 264 30.33 -49.62 -17.56
C ALA A 264 29.41 -48.39 -17.37
N ILE A 265 28.51 -48.45 -16.39
CA ILE A 265 27.65 -47.31 -16.00
C ILE A 265 28.52 -46.13 -15.55
N LEU A 266 29.53 -46.35 -14.70
CA LEU A 266 30.40 -45.30 -14.18
C LEU A 266 31.23 -44.62 -15.28
N VAL A 267 31.67 -45.37 -16.30
CA VAL A 267 32.35 -44.82 -17.48
C VAL A 267 31.39 -43.98 -18.32
N ALA A 268 30.18 -44.49 -18.58
CA ALA A 268 29.16 -43.75 -19.33
C ALA A 268 28.72 -42.47 -18.60
N ALA A 269 28.54 -42.54 -17.28
CA ALA A 269 28.22 -41.41 -16.41
C ALA A 269 29.30 -40.33 -16.44
N ARG A 270 30.57 -40.73 -16.38
CA ARG A 270 31.70 -39.79 -16.53
C ARG A 270 31.64 -39.08 -17.88
N ALA A 271 31.49 -39.81 -18.97
CA ALA A 271 31.43 -39.22 -20.31
C ALA A 271 30.25 -38.23 -20.46
N ALA A 272 29.10 -38.54 -19.83
CA ALA A 272 27.95 -37.65 -19.82
C ALA A 272 28.17 -36.38 -18.96
N ILE A 273 28.88 -36.47 -17.83
CA ILE A 273 29.23 -35.33 -16.98
C ILE A 273 30.26 -34.41 -17.67
N GLU A 274 31.24 -34.98 -18.36
CA GLU A 274 32.28 -34.24 -19.10
C GLU A 274 31.74 -33.59 -20.40
N SER A 275 30.46 -33.78 -20.73
CA SER A 275 29.81 -33.18 -21.90
C SER A 275 29.22 -31.80 -21.60
N ASN A 276 29.57 -30.82 -22.45
CA ASN A 276 29.01 -29.46 -22.43
C ASN A 276 27.83 -29.28 -23.42
N LEU A 277 27.29 -30.36 -23.98
CA LEU A 277 26.14 -30.27 -24.90
C LEU A 277 24.87 -29.82 -24.17
N PRO A 278 23.96 -29.09 -24.85
CA PRO A 278 22.64 -28.79 -24.31
C PRO A 278 21.94 -30.08 -23.87
N GLY A 279 21.42 -30.11 -22.64
CA GLY A 279 20.78 -31.29 -22.06
C GLY A 279 21.70 -32.17 -21.21
N SER A 280 23.02 -31.98 -21.24
CA SER A 280 23.93 -32.62 -20.28
C SER A 280 23.74 -32.06 -18.85
N PRO A 281 24.18 -32.78 -17.79
CA PRO A 281 23.93 -32.39 -16.40
C PRO A 281 24.45 -31.00 -16.03
N LEU A 282 25.65 -30.61 -16.47
CA LEU A 282 26.28 -29.35 -16.07
C LEU A 282 25.60 -28.10 -16.67
N PRO A 283 25.28 -28.05 -17.97
CA PRO A 283 24.44 -26.99 -18.52
C PRO A 283 23.07 -26.87 -17.82
N GLN A 284 22.43 -28.00 -17.52
CA GLN A 284 21.16 -27.99 -16.75
C GLN A 284 21.35 -27.43 -15.34
N PHE A 285 22.42 -27.84 -14.65
CA PHE A 285 22.80 -27.33 -13.34
C PHE A 285 23.01 -25.82 -13.35
N ALA A 286 23.79 -25.31 -14.30
CA ALA A 286 24.02 -23.87 -14.43
C ALA A 286 22.72 -23.09 -14.64
N VAL A 287 21.80 -23.62 -15.46
CA VAL A 287 20.46 -23.03 -15.67
C VAL A 287 19.62 -23.05 -14.39
N ARG A 288 19.55 -24.18 -13.68
CA ARG A 288 18.77 -24.29 -12.43
C ARG A 288 19.31 -23.39 -11.33
N VAL A 289 20.63 -23.29 -11.17
CA VAL A 289 21.27 -22.41 -10.17
C VAL A 289 20.95 -20.94 -10.47
N ARG A 290 21.07 -20.52 -11.73
CA ARG A 290 20.71 -19.17 -12.16
C ARG A 290 19.23 -18.88 -11.90
N ASP A 291 18.34 -19.78 -12.30
CA ASP A 291 16.89 -19.60 -12.14
C ASP A 291 16.49 -19.57 -10.65
N ALA A 292 17.10 -20.40 -9.80
CA ALA A 292 16.91 -20.38 -8.35
C ALA A 292 17.42 -19.07 -7.73
N ALA A 293 18.61 -18.60 -8.13
CA ALA A 293 19.16 -17.33 -7.66
C ALA A 293 18.27 -16.14 -8.07
N ALA A 294 17.75 -16.14 -9.30
CA ALA A 294 16.84 -15.11 -9.77
C ALA A 294 15.50 -15.13 -9.01
N ALA A 295 14.93 -16.32 -8.75
CA ALA A 295 13.71 -16.46 -7.97
C ALA A 295 13.89 -15.95 -6.53
N VAL A 296 15.01 -16.29 -5.87
CA VAL A 296 15.31 -15.82 -4.52
C VAL A 296 15.55 -14.31 -4.48
N ALA A 297 16.24 -13.74 -5.47
CA ALA A 297 16.43 -12.29 -5.57
C ALA A 297 15.10 -11.55 -5.73
N GLN A 298 14.21 -12.03 -6.61
CA GLN A 298 12.86 -11.48 -6.77
C GLN A 298 12.05 -11.55 -5.47
N LEU A 299 12.11 -12.68 -4.75
CA LEU A 299 11.41 -12.83 -3.47
C LEU A 299 12.00 -11.93 -2.38
N ALA A 300 13.31 -11.67 -2.41
CA ALA A 300 13.96 -10.72 -1.50
C ALA A 300 13.49 -9.28 -1.71
N GLU A 301 13.36 -8.87 -2.97
CA GLU A 301 12.79 -7.58 -3.33
C GLU A 301 11.32 -7.47 -2.92
N TYR A 302 10.54 -8.53 -3.15
CA TYR A 302 9.14 -8.60 -2.74
C TYR A 302 8.97 -8.49 -1.21
N ILE A 303 9.70 -9.29 -0.42
CA ILE A 303 9.65 -9.22 1.05
C ILE A 303 10.13 -7.86 1.57
N ALA A 304 11.16 -7.27 0.94
CA ALA A 304 11.62 -5.94 1.33
C ALA A 304 10.49 -4.92 1.26
N GLY A 305 9.61 -5.01 0.25
CA GLY A 305 8.41 -4.19 0.09
C GLY A 305 7.35 -4.31 1.19
N TRP A 306 7.40 -5.38 1.98
CA TRP A 306 6.45 -5.70 3.07
C TRP A 306 7.08 -5.68 4.46
N ARG A 307 8.30 -5.16 4.56
CA ARG A 307 9.08 -5.16 5.79
C ARG A 307 8.48 -4.24 6.86
N ASN A 308 8.42 -4.71 8.09
CA ASN A 308 8.04 -3.91 9.25
C ASN A 308 9.17 -2.98 9.71
N LEU A 309 8.80 -1.86 10.35
CA LEU A 309 9.72 -0.92 10.98
C LEU A 309 10.57 -1.63 12.04
N GLY A 310 11.88 -1.44 11.96
CA GLY A 310 12.83 -2.05 12.89
C GLY A 310 13.08 -3.54 12.66
N GLU A 311 12.54 -4.12 11.57
CA GLU A 311 12.77 -5.51 11.20
C GLU A 311 13.44 -5.64 9.83
N GLN A 312 14.19 -6.73 9.58
CA GLN A 312 14.76 -7.04 8.27
C GLN A 312 15.03 -8.54 8.07
N ALA A 313 14.68 -9.04 6.89
CA ALA A 313 15.12 -10.36 6.42
C ALA A 313 16.63 -10.35 6.17
N VAL A 314 17.39 -11.19 6.87
CA VAL A 314 18.86 -11.31 6.69
C VAL A 314 19.25 -12.40 5.69
N ARG A 315 18.40 -13.42 5.54
CA ARG A 315 18.62 -14.50 4.58
C ARG A 315 17.28 -14.97 4.05
N ILE A 316 17.21 -15.10 2.73
CA ILE A 316 16.13 -15.76 2.02
C ILE A 316 16.76 -16.91 1.26
N GLY A 317 16.34 -18.13 1.60
CA GLY A 317 16.90 -19.36 1.05
C GLY A 317 15.82 -20.29 0.54
N LEU A 318 16.24 -21.35 -0.15
CA LEU A 318 15.33 -22.42 -0.53
C LEU A 318 15.34 -23.50 0.55
N ALA A 319 14.16 -24.02 0.88
CA ALA A 319 14.05 -25.25 1.63
C ALA A 319 14.70 -26.37 0.83
N ARG A 320 15.60 -27.13 1.47
CA ARG A 320 16.24 -28.29 0.84
C ARG A 320 15.23 -29.43 0.80
N VAL A 321 15.47 -30.43 -0.04
CA VAL A 321 14.57 -31.57 -0.19
C VAL A 321 15.19 -32.81 0.47
N GLN A 322 14.39 -33.55 1.21
CA GLN A 322 14.68 -34.93 1.59
C GLN A 322 13.69 -35.85 0.87
N GLU A 323 14.20 -36.71 0.01
CA GLU A 323 13.37 -37.56 -0.84
C GLU A 323 12.93 -38.82 -0.08
N ILE A 324 11.65 -39.16 -0.23
CA ILE A 324 11.02 -40.30 0.42
C ILE A 324 10.73 -41.35 -0.66
N GLY A 325 11.35 -42.51 -0.54
CA GLY A 325 11.07 -43.69 -1.37
C GLY A 325 10.08 -44.62 -0.66
N VAL A 326 9.08 -45.11 -1.40
CA VAL A 326 8.11 -46.09 -0.91
C VAL A 326 8.34 -47.41 -1.63
N SER A 327 8.57 -48.49 -0.88
CA SER A 327 8.66 -49.84 -1.44
C SER A 327 7.52 -50.69 -0.92
N ALA A 328 6.80 -51.41 -1.79
CA ALA A 328 5.71 -52.29 -1.39
C ALA A 328 5.38 -53.32 -2.48
N ARG A 329 4.81 -54.45 -2.08
CA ARG A 329 4.20 -55.43 -2.99
C ARG A 329 2.68 -55.30 -2.94
N LEU A 330 2.07 -55.02 -4.09
CA LEU A 330 0.61 -54.85 -4.24
C LEU A 330 0.02 -56.03 -5.00
N GLU A 331 -0.90 -56.78 -4.38
CA GLU A 331 -1.71 -57.76 -5.09
C GLU A 331 -2.93 -57.07 -5.71
N VAL A 332 -3.07 -57.14 -7.03
CA VAL A 332 -4.09 -56.41 -7.79
C VAL A 332 -5.03 -57.33 -8.55
N THR A 333 -6.29 -56.90 -8.72
CA THR A 333 -7.29 -57.68 -9.47
C THR A 333 -7.10 -57.58 -10.99
N GLY A 334 -7.80 -58.44 -11.74
CA GLY A 334 -7.78 -58.46 -13.20
C GLY A 334 -8.59 -57.31 -13.81
N GLY A 335 -8.08 -56.71 -14.89
CA GLY A 335 -8.81 -55.70 -15.68
C GLY A 335 -8.62 -54.24 -15.25
N ILE A 336 -7.77 -53.96 -14.26
CA ILE A 336 -7.43 -52.59 -13.84
C ILE A 336 -6.24 -52.02 -14.63
N ASP A 337 -6.23 -50.69 -14.81
CA ASP A 337 -5.07 -49.93 -15.30
C ASP A 337 -4.11 -49.69 -14.12
N VAL A 338 -3.03 -50.47 -14.08
CA VAL A 338 -2.06 -50.45 -12.98
C VAL A 338 -1.33 -49.11 -12.95
N GLU A 339 -0.96 -48.56 -14.11
CA GLU A 339 -0.26 -47.29 -14.20
C GLU A 339 -1.10 -46.13 -13.65
N ALA A 340 -2.40 -46.09 -13.98
CA ALA A 340 -3.33 -45.09 -13.46
C ALA A 340 -3.58 -45.24 -11.95
N LEU A 341 -3.64 -46.48 -11.44
CA LEU A 341 -3.75 -46.76 -10.00
C LEU A 341 -2.51 -46.24 -9.26
N LEU A 342 -1.31 -46.57 -9.75
CA LEU A 342 -0.05 -46.15 -9.13
C LEU A 342 0.12 -44.63 -9.15
N ALA A 343 -0.21 -43.96 -10.27
CA ALA A 343 -0.14 -42.51 -10.36
C ALA A 343 -1.03 -41.82 -9.32
N ARG A 344 -2.26 -42.31 -9.11
CA ARG A 344 -3.19 -41.78 -8.10
C ARG A 344 -2.74 -42.09 -6.67
N LEU A 345 -2.17 -43.28 -6.45
CA LEU A 345 -1.61 -43.65 -5.16
C LEU A 345 -0.43 -42.74 -4.79
N PHE A 346 0.50 -42.53 -5.72
CA PHE A 346 1.62 -41.63 -5.51
C PHE A 346 1.16 -40.18 -5.29
N LEU A 347 0.10 -39.73 -5.97
CA LEU A 347 -0.50 -38.41 -5.71
C LEU A 347 -1.02 -38.28 -4.28
N ASP A 348 -1.73 -39.29 -3.77
CA ASP A 348 -2.24 -39.28 -2.40
C ASP A 348 -1.12 -39.27 -1.35
N ILE A 349 -0.06 -40.05 -1.60
CA ILE A 349 1.13 -40.08 -0.74
C ILE A 349 1.84 -38.72 -0.78
N ASP A 350 2.07 -38.18 -1.98
CA ASP A 350 2.71 -36.86 -2.15
C ASP A 350 1.90 -35.75 -1.47
N ALA A 351 0.56 -35.79 -1.51
CA ALA A 351 -0.30 -34.81 -0.85
C ALA A 351 -0.22 -34.85 0.69
N VAL A 352 0.20 -35.98 1.27
CA VAL A 352 0.45 -36.09 2.73
C VAL A 352 1.85 -35.61 3.09
N LEU A 353 2.85 -35.88 2.24
CA LEU A 353 4.22 -35.44 2.46
C LEU A 353 4.41 -33.94 2.19
N SER A 354 3.77 -33.42 1.14
CA SER A 354 3.87 -32.05 0.65
C SER A 354 2.45 -31.49 0.41
N PRO A 355 1.70 -31.13 1.47
CA PRO A 355 0.32 -30.68 1.34
C PRO A 355 0.22 -29.38 0.54
N SER A 356 -0.70 -29.33 -0.43
CA SER A 356 -0.97 -28.13 -1.22
C SER A 356 -1.79 -27.11 -0.44
N VAL A 357 -1.42 -25.84 -0.55
CA VAL A 357 -2.19 -24.72 -0.03
C VAL A 357 -3.36 -24.40 -0.94
N ARG A 358 -4.56 -24.25 -0.37
CA ARG A 358 -5.78 -23.89 -1.12
C ARG A 358 -6.23 -22.46 -0.84
N PHE A 359 -6.72 -21.78 -1.87
CA PHE A 359 -7.37 -20.48 -1.81
C PHE A 359 -8.87 -20.63 -2.08
N LEU A 360 -9.67 -19.85 -1.37
CA LEU A 360 -11.12 -19.81 -1.41
C LEU A 360 -11.60 -18.47 -1.97
N SER A 361 -12.72 -18.47 -2.69
CA SER A 361 -13.44 -17.23 -2.97
C SER A 361 -14.05 -16.64 -1.70
N LEU A 362 -14.41 -15.36 -1.71
CA LEU A 362 -15.15 -14.76 -0.60
C LEU A 362 -16.45 -15.53 -0.29
N ALA A 363 -17.18 -15.99 -1.31
CA ALA A 363 -18.40 -16.76 -1.13
C ALA A 363 -18.16 -18.10 -0.40
N GLN A 364 -17.09 -18.82 -0.78
CA GLN A 364 -16.69 -20.06 -0.12
C GLN A 364 -16.23 -19.82 1.32
N ARG A 365 -15.44 -18.77 1.53
CA ARG A 365 -14.96 -18.36 2.87
C ARG A 365 -16.13 -18.00 3.79
N ARG A 366 -17.11 -17.24 3.28
CA ARG A 366 -18.34 -16.84 3.99
C ARG A 366 -19.24 -18.01 4.39
N ALA A 367 -19.24 -19.07 3.59
CA ALA A 367 -20.00 -20.28 3.90
C ALA A 367 -19.39 -21.06 5.08
N ALA A 368 -18.07 -20.94 5.28
CA ALA A 368 -17.35 -21.60 6.37
C ALA A 368 -17.22 -20.72 7.63
N GLU A 369 -17.09 -19.40 7.45
CA GLU A 369 -16.96 -18.40 8.52
C GLU A 369 -17.85 -17.21 8.16
N SER A 370 -18.83 -16.86 9.01
CA SER A 370 -19.79 -15.78 8.71
C SER A 370 -19.35 -14.41 9.20
N ASP A 371 -18.44 -14.36 10.18
CA ASP A 371 -17.97 -13.11 10.79
C ASP A 371 -16.96 -12.38 9.88
N PRO A 372 -17.28 -11.16 9.40
CA PRO A 372 -16.37 -10.37 8.57
C PRO A 372 -14.99 -10.14 9.22
N GLU A 373 -14.93 -9.95 10.54
CA GLU A 373 -13.65 -9.71 11.23
C GLU A 373 -12.73 -10.93 11.11
N ALA A 374 -13.26 -12.15 11.27
CA ALA A 374 -12.51 -13.39 11.10
C ALA A 374 -12.21 -13.75 9.63
N ILE A 375 -12.99 -13.23 8.68
CA ILE A 375 -12.74 -13.41 7.24
C ILE A 375 -11.54 -12.59 6.79
N TYR A 376 -11.48 -11.32 7.19
CA TYR A 376 -10.45 -10.37 6.79
C TYR A 376 -9.27 -10.27 7.77
N ASP A 377 -9.21 -11.15 8.77
CA ASP A 377 -8.09 -11.26 9.70
C ASP A 377 -6.78 -11.61 8.97
N GLY A 378 -5.83 -10.68 9.01
CA GLY A 378 -4.54 -10.74 8.34
C GLY A 378 -4.45 -9.92 7.05
N PRO A 379 -3.39 -10.12 6.25
CA PRO A 379 -3.17 -9.38 5.01
C PRO A 379 -4.17 -9.76 3.93
N LEU A 380 -4.63 -8.74 3.20
CA LEU A 380 -5.47 -8.94 2.03
C LEU A 380 -4.63 -9.50 0.87
N LEU A 381 -4.95 -10.72 0.44
CA LEU A 381 -4.21 -11.47 -0.58
C LEU A 381 -4.84 -11.29 -1.97
N ARG A 382 -4.02 -11.40 -3.03
CA ARG A 382 -4.44 -11.20 -4.42
C ARG A 382 -5.13 -12.41 -5.04
N ARG A 383 -4.88 -13.62 -4.52
CA ARG A 383 -5.44 -14.88 -5.04
C ARG A 383 -6.64 -15.41 -4.25
N GLY A 384 -7.29 -14.56 -3.45
CA GLY A 384 -8.42 -14.92 -2.60
C GLY A 384 -8.02 -15.24 -1.16
N PHE A 385 -8.82 -16.01 -0.43
CA PHE A 385 -8.61 -16.27 1.00
C PHE A 385 -7.93 -17.61 1.24
N LEU A 386 -6.87 -17.64 2.05
CA LEU A 386 -6.22 -18.90 2.42
C LEU A 386 -7.17 -19.81 3.21
N ASP A 387 -7.30 -21.05 2.79
CA ASP A 387 -8.00 -22.08 3.55
C ASP A 387 -7.14 -22.50 4.75
N ARG A 388 -7.55 -22.06 5.95
CA ARG A 388 -6.87 -22.39 7.22
C ARG A 388 -6.77 -23.91 7.46
N ALA A 389 -7.66 -24.73 6.91
CA ALA A 389 -7.63 -26.19 7.08
C ALA A 389 -6.47 -26.86 6.31
N THR A 390 -6.01 -26.24 5.21
CA THR A 390 -4.90 -26.76 4.39
C THR A 390 -3.59 -26.04 4.71
N SER A 391 -3.63 -24.71 4.87
CA SER A 391 -2.44 -23.89 5.09
C SER A 391 -1.81 -24.07 6.47
N GLY A 392 -2.56 -24.52 7.49
CA GLY A 392 -2.10 -24.74 8.86
C GLY A 392 -1.52 -26.14 9.13
N ARG A 393 -1.45 -27.04 8.14
CA ARG A 393 -0.95 -28.40 8.35
C ARG A 393 0.56 -28.40 8.62
N VAL A 394 0.95 -28.87 9.81
CA VAL A 394 2.35 -29.10 10.16
C VAL A 394 2.85 -30.34 9.43
N VAL A 395 3.96 -30.21 8.71
CA VAL A 395 4.65 -31.35 8.12
C VAL A 395 5.23 -32.18 9.27
N PRO A 396 4.87 -33.47 9.41
CA PRO A 396 5.31 -34.27 10.54
C PRO A 396 6.82 -34.54 10.45
N ASP A 397 7.48 -34.62 11.61
CA ASP A 397 8.88 -35.05 11.74
C ASP A 397 9.03 -36.58 11.69
N VAL A 398 7.92 -37.32 11.80
CA VAL A 398 7.84 -38.78 11.70
C VAL A 398 6.73 -39.18 10.74
N ILE A 399 7.05 -40.03 9.77
CA ILE A 399 6.06 -40.65 8.86
C ILE A 399 5.81 -42.07 9.32
N TYR A 400 4.57 -42.39 9.73
CA TYR A 400 4.21 -43.76 10.09
C TYR A 400 3.88 -44.57 8.84
N THR A 401 4.49 -45.75 8.72
CA THR A 401 4.21 -46.67 7.60
C THR A 401 2.75 -47.11 7.59
N SER A 402 2.11 -47.18 8.77
CA SER A 402 0.68 -47.47 8.91
C SER A 402 -0.24 -46.40 8.29
N ASP A 403 0.18 -45.13 8.23
CA ASP A 403 -0.58 -44.07 7.57
C ASP A 403 -0.46 -44.18 6.04
N ILE A 404 0.73 -44.50 5.54
CA ILE A 404 0.92 -44.83 4.11
C ILE A 404 0.10 -46.07 3.73
N LEU A 405 0.10 -47.10 4.57
CA LEU A 405 -0.74 -48.28 4.38
C LEU A 405 -2.23 -47.91 4.30
N ARG A 406 -2.71 -47.05 5.20
CA ARG A 406 -4.11 -46.56 5.18
C ARG A 406 -4.43 -45.81 3.89
N LEU A 407 -3.51 -45.02 3.36
CA LEU A 407 -3.68 -44.34 2.05
C LEU A 407 -3.81 -45.37 0.92
N ILE A 408 -2.92 -46.37 0.90
CA ILE A 408 -2.99 -47.46 -0.09
C ILE A 408 -4.34 -48.20 0.03
N MET A 409 -4.75 -48.54 1.25
CA MET A 409 -6.01 -49.25 1.50
C MET A 409 -7.25 -48.43 1.12
N ARG A 410 -7.22 -47.10 1.28
CA ARG A 410 -8.30 -46.22 0.81
C ARG A 410 -8.47 -46.25 -0.71
N ARG A 411 -7.44 -46.60 -1.47
CA ARG A 411 -7.52 -46.77 -2.93
C ARG A 411 -7.84 -48.19 -3.36
N ARG A 412 -8.19 -49.09 -2.43
CA ARG A 412 -8.49 -50.49 -2.78
C ARG A 412 -9.76 -50.69 -3.61
N GLY A 413 -10.58 -49.66 -3.85
CA GLY A 413 -11.76 -49.76 -4.72
C GLY A 413 -12.18 -48.40 -5.30
N VAL A 414 -13.04 -48.43 -6.33
CA VAL A 414 -13.36 -47.31 -7.25
C VAL A 414 -13.80 -45.99 -6.56
N GLY A 415 -14.37 -46.06 -5.34
CA GLY A 415 -14.84 -44.88 -4.60
C GLY A 415 -14.11 -44.58 -3.28
N GLY A 416 -13.15 -45.42 -2.86
CA GLY A 416 -12.36 -45.27 -1.64
C GLY A 416 -13.09 -45.19 -0.28
N ALA A 417 -14.40 -45.38 -0.26
CA ALA A 417 -15.24 -45.40 0.95
C ALA A 417 -15.33 -46.78 1.64
N ASP A 418 -14.76 -47.81 1.02
CA ASP A 418 -14.89 -49.22 1.41
C ASP A 418 -14.33 -49.53 2.80
N VAL A 419 -13.33 -48.75 3.25
CA VAL A 419 -12.69 -48.90 4.56
C VAL A 419 -13.54 -48.30 5.71
N ILE A 420 -14.53 -47.46 5.40
CA ILE A 420 -15.27 -46.65 6.40
C ILE A 420 -16.67 -47.22 6.71
N ALA A 421 -17.33 -47.89 5.75
CA ALA A 421 -18.74 -48.29 5.89
C ALA A 421 -18.99 -49.81 5.96
N GLN A 422 -18.48 -50.60 5.00
CA GLN A 422 -18.55 -52.08 4.97
C GLN A 422 -17.78 -52.61 3.74
N GLU A 423 -16.88 -53.59 3.93
CA GLU A 423 -15.98 -54.10 2.88
C GLU A 423 -16.72 -54.84 1.75
N ASN A 424 -16.53 -54.42 0.49
CA ASN A 424 -16.96 -55.12 -0.72
C ASN A 424 -15.79 -55.90 -1.36
N VAL A 425 -15.59 -57.11 -0.86
CA VAL A 425 -14.51 -58.03 -1.29
C VAL A 425 -14.52 -58.33 -2.81
N THR A 426 -15.66 -58.18 -3.48
CA THR A 426 -15.83 -58.50 -4.92
C THR A 426 -15.46 -57.37 -5.87
N ALA A 427 -15.33 -56.13 -5.39
CA ALA A 427 -15.11 -54.93 -6.20
C ALA A 427 -13.79 -54.19 -5.87
N ARG A 428 -12.81 -54.92 -5.30
CA ARG A 428 -11.51 -54.35 -4.92
C ARG A 428 -10.52 -54.35 -6.10
N ASP A 429 -9.82 -53.24 -6.26
CA ASP A 429 -8.66 -53.08 -7.16
C ASP A 429 -7.38 -53.59 -6.50
N ILE A 430 -7.25 -53.44 -5.16
CA ILE A 430 -6.11 -53.92 -4.35
C ILE A 430 -6.60 -55.02 -3.39
N VAL A 431 -6.03 -56.21 -3.55
CA VAL A 431 -6.33 -57.41 -2.76
C VAL A 431 -5.57 -57.40 -1.44
N ALA A 432 -4.26 -57.17 -1.49
CA ALA A 432 -3.35 -57.21 -0.35
C ALA A 432 -2.14 -56.30 -0.58
N VAL A 433 -1.50 -55.89 0.53
CA VAL A 433 -0.24 -55.12 0.54
C VAL A 433 0.72 -55.81 1.48
N THR A 434 1.90 -56.17 0.99
CA THR A 434 2.99 -56.75 1.79
C THR A 434 4.29 -55.97 1.59
N ASP A 435 5.25 -56.19 2.49
CA ASP A 435 6.62 -55.66 2.40
C ASP A 435 6.69 -54.13 2.25
N LEU A 436 5.72 -53.41 2.85
CA LEU A 436 5.68 -51.95 2.82
C LEU A 436 6.80 -51.39 3.70
N THR A 437 7.74 -50.68 3.08
CA THR A 437 8.86 -50.01 3.75
C THR A 437 9.09 -48.62 3.18
N LEU A 438 9.65 -47.74 4.00
CA LEU A 438 10.00 -46.37 3.62
C LEU A 438 11.52 -46.14 3.65
N ALA A 439 12.01 -45.23 2.81
CA ALA A 439 13.40 -44.81 2.79
C ALA A 439 13.51 -43.28 2.68
N ASN A 440 14.53 -42.70 3.31
CA ASN A 440 14.83 -41.27 3.29
C ASN A 440 16.19 -41.03 2.61
N PHE A 441 16.25 -40.05 1.70
CA PHE A 441 17.46 -39.68 0.98
C PHE A 441 17.72 -38.17 1.06
N ILE A 442 18.96 -37.79 1.35
CA ILE A 442 19.44 -36.40 1.31
C ILE A 442 20.68 -36.35 0.43
N ASN A 443 20.74 -35.41 -0.51
CA ASN A 443 21.83 -35.32 -1.51
C ASN A 443 22.04 -36.64 -2.25
N ASN A 444 20.94 -37.31 -2.59
CA ASN A 444 20.93 -38.62 -3.24
C ASN A 444 21.62 -39.76 -2.44
N ARG A 445 21.93 -39.52 -1.16
CA ARG A 445 22.47 -40.50 -0.22
C ARG A 445 21.35 -41.03 0.69
N PRO A 446 21.19 -42.36 0.86
CA PRO A 446 20.22 -42.90 1.79
C PRO A 446 20.65 -42.60 3.24
N ILE A 447 19.78 -41.92 3.97
CA ILE A 447 19.93 -41.63 5.41
C ILE A 447 19.27 -42.74 6.23
N THR A 448 18.14 -43.26 5.74
CA THR A 448 17.43 -44.39 6.35
C THR A 448 16.87 -45.25 5.21
N SER A 449 17.01 -46.56 5.33
CA SER A 449 16.55 -47.53 4.32
C SER A 449 15.74 -48.62 5.01
N GLY A 450 14.63 -49.03 4.40
CA GLY A 450 13.84 -50.18 4.89
C GLY A 450 13.13 -49.94 6.21
N ALA A 451 12.65 -48.72 6.47
CA ALA A 451 11.87 -48.43 7.66
C ALA A 451 10.50 -49.12 7.62
N GLU A 452 10.27 -50.09 8.51
CA GLU A 452 9.05 -50.91 8.56
C GLU A 452 7.92 -50.23 9.35
N ASP A 453 8.22 -49.64 10.52
CA ASP A 453 7.19 -49.05 11.40
C ASP A 453 6.97 -47.55 11.16
N CYS A 454 8.06 -46.78 11.20
CA CYS A 454 8.06 -45.34 10.99
C CYS A 454 9.40 -44.84 10.45
N LEU A 455 9.35 -43.72 9.73
CA LEU A 455 10.50 -43.03 9.17
C LEU A 455 10.69 -41.68 9.88
N HIS A 456 11.82 -41.51 10.56
CA HIS A 456 12.21 -40.23 11.16
C HIS A 456 12.85 -39.31 10.12
N LEU A 457 12.34 -38.09 10.02
CA LEU A 457 12.86 -37.07 9.11
C LEU A 457 13.93 -36.22 9.77
N VAL A 458 14.89 -35.75 8.98
CA VAL A 458 16.02 -34.95 9.48
C VAL A 458 15.72 -33.48 9.28
N GLN A 459 15.86 -32.68 10.35
CA GLN A 459 15.78 -31.21 10.31
C GLN A 459 14.59 -30.70 9.46
N ILE A 460 13.37 -31.13 9.78
CA ILE A 460 12.16 -30.84 8.97
C ILE A 460 11.91 -29.35 8.69
N ALA A 461 12.41 -28.48 9.58
CA ALA A 461 12.40 -27.03 9.40
C ALA A 461 13.25 -26.55 8.21
N ARG A 462 14.30 -27.27 7.82
CA ARG A 462 15.20 -26.93 6.70
C ARG A 462 15.04 -27.85 5.49
N TYR A 463 14.66 -29.12 5.70
CA TYR A 463 14.47 -30.13 4.66
C TYR A 463 13.01 -30.54 4.54
N ARG A 464 12.39 -30.32 3.37
CA ARG A 464 11.01 -30.74 3.10
C ARG A 464 10.96 -32.17 2.55
N PRO A 465 10.08 -33.03 3.07
CA PRO A 465 9.90 -34.37 2.56
C PRO A 465 9.18 -34.28 1.22
N ARG A 466 9.69 -35.02 0.24
CA ARG A 466 9.04 -35.14 -1.06
C ARG A 466 9.06 -36.59 -1.51
N LEU A 467 7.94 -37.07 -2.07
CA LEU A 467 7.92 -38.37 -2.70
C LEU A 467 8.87 -38.44 -3.90
N SER A 468 9.70 -39.48 -3.96
CA SER A 468 10.56 -39.77 -5.10
C SER A 468 10.05 -41.02 -5.80
N LEU A 469 9.48 -40.86 -7.00
CA LEU A 469 8.94 -41.97 -7.80
C LEU A 469 10.06 -42.87 -8.32
N THR A 470 11.22 -42.29 -8.67
CA THR A 470 12.40 -43.03 -9.14
C THR A 470 12.97 -43.91 -8.04
N LYS A 471 12.97 -43.45 -6.78
CA LYS A 471 13.44 -44.23 -5.61
C LYS A 471 12.35 -45.10 -4.97
N SER A 472 11.12 -45.04 -5.47
CA SER A 472 10.01 -45.87 -5.02
C SER A 472 9.96 -47.16 -5.84
N ARG A 473 9.63 -48.27 -5.19
CA ARG A 473 9.55 -49.58 -5.84
C ARG A 473 8.27 -50.29 -5.48
N ILE A 474 7.31 -50.27 -6.41
CA ILE A 474 6.04 -50.94 -6.24
C ILE A 474 6.00 -52.19 -7.12
N THR A 475 5.97 -53.38 -6.51
CA THR A 475 5.83 -54.63 -7.27
C THR A 475 4.36 -55.01 -7.34
N ALA A 476 3.75 -54.86 -8.52
CA ALA A 476 2.38 -55.29 -8.76
C ALA A 476 2.35 -56.79 -9.07
N VAL A 477 1.51 -57.55 -8.37
CA VAL A 477 1.32 -59.00 -8.60
C VAL A 477 -0.14 -59.35 -8.85
N ARG A 478 -0.38 -60.33 -9.70
CA ARG A 478 -1.69 -60.90 -10.00
C ARG A 478 -1.58 -62.41 -9.97
N ASN A 479 -2.32 -63.08 -9.09
CA ASN A 479 -2.24 -64.53 -8.88
C ASN A 479 -0.78 -65.01 -8.71
N ASP A 480 -0.02 -64.34 -7.83
CA ASP A 480 1.40 -64.56 -7.58
C ASP A 480 2.38 -64.30 -8.75
N ALA A 481 1.91 -63.84 -9.91
CA ALA A 481 2.75 -63.43 -11.04
C ALA A 481 2.97 -61.91 -11.07
N GLU A 482 4.20 -61.46 -11.27
CA GLU A 482 4.53 -60.04 -11.41
C GLU A 482 3.93 -59.45 -12.69
N VAL A 483 3.28 -58.30 -12.56
CA VAL A 483 2.69 -57.52 -13.65
C VAL A 483 3.65 -56.38 -13.96
N ALA A 484 4.32 -56.44 -15.11
CA ALA A 484 5.11 -55.33 -15.60
C ALA A 484 4.20 -54.14 -15.96
N TYR A 485 4.66 -52.93 -15.63
CA TYR A 485 3.98 -51.68 -15.95
C TYR A 485 5.00 -50.64 -16.43
N ASP A 486 4.54 -49.65 -17.19
CA ASP A 486 5.40 -48.59 -17.72
C ASP A 486 5.60 -47.46 -16.69
N THR A 487 6.81 -47.35 -16.15
CA THR A 487 7.19 -46.32 -15.17
C THR A 487 7.15 -44.90 -15.75
N ALA A 488 7.49 -44.72 -17.03
CA ALA A 488 7.43 -43.43 -17.71
C ALA A 488 5.97 -42.97 -17.87
N ARG A 489 5.06 -43.91 -18.16
CA ARG A 489 3.62 -43.62 -18.18
C ARG A 489 3.11 -43.23 -16.79
N VAL A 490 3.51 -43.93 -15.72
CA VAL A 490 3.14 -43.55 -14.34
C VAL A 490 3.60 -42.14 -14.00
N LEU A 491 4.85 -41.78 -14.31
CA LEU A 491 5.40 -40.43 -14.11
C LEU A 491 4.56 -39.38 -14.85
N SER A 492 4.26 -39.61 -16.14
CA SER A 492 3.47 -38.67 -16.94
C SER A 492 2.05 -38.45 -16.39
N LEU A 493 1.39 -39.52 -15.92
CA LEU A 493 0.06 -39.46 -15.32
C LEU A 493 0.10 -38.74 -13.97
N PHE A 494 1.12 -39.02 -13.15
CA PHE A 494 1.33 -38.36 -11.87
C PHE A 494 1.52 -36.85 -12.05
N ASP A 495 2.41 -36.43 -12.96
CA ASP A 495 2.65 -35.01 -13.23
C ASP A 495 1.38 -34.30 -13.73
N SER A 496 0.62 -34.94 -14.64
CA SER A 496 -0.66 -34.39 -15.12
C SER A 496 -1.70 -34.23 -14.01
N LEU A 497 -1.87 -35.25 -13.15
CA LEU A 497 -2.80 -35.18 -12.01
C LEU A 497 -2.38 -34.12 -10.98
N ARG A 498 -1.07 -33.98 -10.75
CA ARG A 498 -0.53 -32.96 -9.85
C ARG A 498 -0.79 -31.56 -10.40
N GLU A 499 -0.56 -31.32 -11.70
CA GLU A 499 -0.85 -30.04 -12.34
C GLU A 499 -2.33 -29.67 -12.24
N GLN A 500 -3.24 -30.62 -12.48
CA GLN A 500 -4.68 -30.42 -12.30
C GLN A 500 -5.03 -30.05 -10.85
N THR A 501 -4.42 -30.73 -9.88
CA THR A 501 -4.63 -30.45 -8.45
C THR A 501 -4.10 -29.06 -8.06
N ALA A 502 -2.94 -28.67 -8.60
CA ALA A 502 -2.35 -27.35 -8.36
C ALA A 502 -3.19 -26.22 -8.98
N GLN A 503 -3.79 -26.43 -10.16
CA GLN A 503 -4.71 -25.47 -10.76
C GLN A 503 -6.00 -25.32 -9.95
N ALA A 504 -6.57 -26.44 -9.49
CA ALA A 504 -7.77 -26.45 -8.66
C ALA A 504 -7.57 -25.91 -7.22
N ALA A 505 -6.32 -25.67 -6.82
CA ALA A 505 -5.99 -25.09 -5.52
C ALA A 505 -6.36 -23.60 -5.43
N PHE A 506 -6.56 -22.93 -6.56
CA PHE A 506 -6.91 -21.51 -6.62
C PHE A 506 -8.37 -21.29 -7.00
N THR A 507 -8.92 -20.15 -6.60
CA THR A 507 -10.28 -19.73 -6.98
C THR A 507 -10.25 -18.94 -8.29
N ASP A 508 -11.25 -19.14 -9.15
CA ASP A 508 -11.47 -18.32 -10.35
C ASP A 508 -12.06 -16.93 -10.03
N ASP A 509 -12.60 -16.75 -8.82
CA ASP A 509 -13.10 -15.48 -8.29
C ASP A 509 -12.33 -15.12 -7.01
N PRO A 510 -11.18 -14.43 -7.13
CA PRO A 510 -10.37 -14.03 -5.99
C PRO A 510 -10.84 -12.71 -5.35
N SER A 511 -11.95 -12.13 -5.80
CA SER A 511 -12.38 -10.81 -5.35
C SER A 511 -12.58 -10.76 -3.82
N PRO A 512 -11.93 -9.80 -3.13
CA PRO A 512 -12.12 -9.61 -1.70
C PRO A 512 -13.33 -8.72 -1.41
N VAL A 513 -13.99 -8.17 -2.43
CA VAL A 513 -15.00 -7.12 -2.27
C VAL A 513 -16.25 -7.67 -1.61
N TRP A 514 -16.61 -7.10 -0.46
CA TRP A 514 -17.84 -7.45 0.23
C TRP A 514 -19.06 -7.04 -0.61
N PRO A 515 -19.99 -7.96 -0.90
CA PRO A 515 -21.19 -7.62 -1.66
C PRO A 515 -22.10 -6.72 -0.83
N VAL A 516 -22.30 -5.48 -1.29
CA VAL A 516 -23.26 -4.53 -0.71
C VAL A 516 -24.62 -4.75 -1.38
N MET A 517 -25.70 -4.83 -0.61
CA MET A 517 -27.05 -4.88 -1.19
C MET A 517 -27.35 -3.54 -1.86
N ALA A 518 -27.76 -3.58 -3.13
CA ALA A 518 -28.22 -2.39 -3.84
C ALA A 518 -29.62 -2.01 -3.32
N GLY A 519 -29.78 -0.77 -2.87
CA GLY A 519 -31.10 -0.19 -2.63
C GLY A 519 -31.76 0.29 -3.92
N ASP A 520 -33.03 0.65 -3.83
CA ASP A 520 -33.81 1.26 -4.91
C ASP A 520 -33.66 2.79 -4.90
N ALA A 521 -33.62 3.39 -6.09
CA ALA A 521 -33.62 4.85 -6.23
C ALA A 521 -35.07 5.37 -6.12
N LEU A 522 -35.38 6.03 -5.00
CA LEU A 522 -36.70 6.55 -4.66
C LEU A 522 -36.71 8.08 -4.70
N ALA A 523 -37.89 8.65 -4.96
CA ALA A 523 -38.12 10.09 -5.04
C ALA A 523 -38.19 10.76 -3.65
N VAL A 524 -37.06 10.77 -2.93
CA VAL A 524 -36.99 11.27 -1.54
C VAL A 524 -36.91 12.79 -1.44
N ASP A 525 -36.48 13.47 -2.51
CA ASP A 525 -36.32 14.92 -2.60
C ASP A 525 -37.51 15.62 -3.29
N GLU A 526 -38.45 14.85 -3.84
CA GLU A 526 -39.73 15.37 -4.33
C GLU A 526 -40.54 15.94 -3.17
N TYR A 527 -41.17 17.09 -3.42
CA TYR A 527 -42.03 17.77 -2.47
C TYR A 527 -43.35 18.13 -3.14
N THR A 528 -44.46 17.69 -2.55
CA THR A 528 -45.80 18.08 -2.98
C THR A 528 -46.26 19.27 -2.15
N PRO A 529 -46.59 20.42 -2.76
CA PRO A 529 -47.00 21.60 -2.01
C PRO A 529 -48.31 21.39 -1.23
N LEU A 530 -48.37 21.88 0.00
CA LEU A 530 -49.57 21.82 0.83
C LEU A 530 -50.76 22.54 0.17
N GLN A 531 -50.49 23.58 -0.62
CA GLN A 531 -51.49 24.27 -1.44
C GLN A 531 -52.27 23.38 -2.42
N MET A 532 -51.70 22.23 -2.81
CA MET A 532 -52.30 21.25 -3.71
C MET A 532 -53.30 20.33 -3.00
N ASP A 533 -53.09 20.09 -1.71
CA ASP A 533 -53.95 19.23 -0.89
C ASP A 533 -55.17 19.96 -0.34
N LEU A 534 -55.23 21.30 -0.50
CA LEU A 534 -56.37 22.09 -0.08
C LEU A 534 -57.55 21.97 -1.06
N PRO A 535 -58.80 22.08 -0.56
CA PRO A 535 -59.97 22.05 -1.43
C PRO A 535 -59.89 23.10 -2.55
N ALA A 536 -60.27 22.72 -3.78
CA ALA A 536 -60.20 23.59 -4.96
C ALA A 536 -60.87 24.97 -4.79
N LEU A 537 -61.85 25.10 -3.89
CA LEU A 537 -62.49 26.37 -3.55
C LEU A 537 -61.49 27.43 -3.06
N TYR A 538 -60.39 27.02 -2.42
CA TYR A 538 -59.35 27.91 -1.90
C TYR A 538 -58.59 28.60 -3.04
N GLY A 539 -58.52 27.98 -4.22
CA GLY A 539 -57.88 28.53 -5.42
C GLY A 539 -56.36 28.67 -5.32
N THR A 540 -55.71 27.97 -4.38
CA THR A 540 -54.28 28.06 -4.09
C THR A 540 -53.41 27.09 -4.90
N GLY A 541 -53.96 25.93 -5.29
CA GLY A 541 -53.27 24.92 -6.11
C GLY A 541 -53.49 25.12 -7.62
N ASP A 542 -53.41 24.03 -8.39
CA ASP A 542 -53.54 24.07 -9.88
C ASP A 542 -54.92 24.51 -10.39
N ALA A 543 -55.94 24.46 -9.53
CA ALA A 543 -57.27 24.96 -9.84
C ALA A 543 -57.25 26.49 -9.91
N ALA A 544 -56.89 27.02 -11.09
CA ALA A 544 -56.87 28.44 -11.36
C ALA A 544 -58.25 29.06 -11.12
N LEU A 545 -58.27 30.21 -10.44
CA LEU A 545 -59.48 31.02 -10.36
C LEU A 545 -59.95 31.37 -11.79
N PRO A 546 -61.26 31.31 -12.07
CA PRO A 546 -61.76 31.71 -13.38
C PRO A 546 -61.42 33.18 -13.66
N ASP A 547 -61.19 33.54 -14.92
CA ASP A 547 -60.88 34.92 -15.34
C ASP A 547 -61.98 35.93 -14.93
N SER A 548 -63.18 35.44 -14.62
CA SER A 548 -64.30 36.23 -14.10
C SER A 548 -64.23 36.53 -12.59
N ALA A 549 -63.24 36.02 -11.86
CA ALA A 549 -63.09 36.25 -10.43
C ALA A 549 -62.70 37.70 -10.12
N SER A 550 -63.18 38.24 -8.99
CA SER A 550 -62.90 39.63 -8.62
C SER A 550 -61.42 39.84 -8.27
N ALA A 551 -60.93 41.08 -8.45
CA ALA A 551 -59.58 41.47 -8.05
C ALA A 551 -59.33 41.21 -6.55
N GLU A 552 -60.35 41.40 -5.72
CA GLU A 552 -60.34 41.08 -4.28
C GLU A 552 -60.14 39.59 -4.03
N ARG A 553 -60.80 38.71 -4.82
CA ARG A 553 -60.63 37.26 -4.69
C ARG A 553 -59.22 36.82 -5.08
N HIS A 554 -58.68 37.36 -6.17
CA HIS A 554 -57.28 37.12 -6.54
C HIS A 554 -56.29 37.63 -5.48
N ALA A 555 -56.57 38.78 -4.85
CA ALA A 555 -55.75 39.31 -3.76
C ALA A 555 -55.80 38.41 -2.52
N ALA A 556 -56.99 37.91 -2.14
CA ALA A 556 -57.16 37.00 -1.01
C ALA A 556 -56.43 35.65 -1.22
N VAL A 557 -56.48 35.10 -2.43
CA VAL A 557 -55.72 33.88 -2.78
C VAL A 557 -54.22 34.14 -2.64
N ARG A 558 -53.70 35.23 -3.22
CA ARG A 558 -52.27 35.58 -3.09
C ARG A 558 -51.85 35.79 -1.64
N GLN A 559 -52.72 36.37 -0.81
CA GLN A 559 -52.47 36.53 0.63
C GLN A 559 -52.34 35.18 1.32
N LEU A 560 -53.22 34.22 1.02
CA LEU A 560 -53.15 32.87 1.56
C LEU A 560 -51.91 32.11 1.06
N GLN A 561 -51.60 32.17 -0.24
CA GLN A 561 -50.37 31.58 -0.78
C GLN A 561 -49.12 32.18 -0.11
N GLY A 562 -49.12 33.50 0.13
CA GLY A 562 -48.07 34.18 0.89
C GLY A 562 -47.97 33.73 2.35
N TYR A 563 -49.10 33.43 3.01
CA TYR A 563 -49.12 32.87 4.36
C TYR A 563 -48.54 31.45 4.40
N LEU A 564 -48.90 30.61 3.42
CA LEU A 564 -48.44 29.21 3.34
C LEU A 564 -46.97 29.09 2.98
N LEU A 565 -46.40 30.06 2.27
CA LEU A 565 -45.02 30.06 1.78
C LEU A 565 -43.98 29.68 2.84
N LEU A 566 -44.15 30.11 4.09
CA LEU A 566 -43.24 29.77 5.19
C LEU A 566 -43.28 28.27 5.54
N PHE A 567 -44.47 27.68 5.61
CA PHE A 567 -44.65 26.26 5.92
C PHE A 567 -44.17 25.38 4.77
N GLU A 568 -44.46 25.80 3.54
CA GLU A 568 -43.98 25.16 2.32
C GLU A 568 -42.45 25.12 2.27
N GLN A 569 -41.79 26.23 2.64
CA GLN A 569 -40.34 26.29 2.70
C GLN A 569 -39.76 25.30 3.72
N PHE A 570 -40.33 25.21 4.93
CA PHE A 570 -39.84 24.27 5.94
C PHE A 570 -39.96 22.81 5.50
N LEU A 571 -41.10 22.43 4.92
CA LEU A 571 -41.32 21.06 4.44
C LEU A 571 -40.44 20.73 3.24
N GLY A 572 -40.30 21.66 2.29
CA GLY A 572 -39.41 21.52 1.14
C GLY A 572 -37.92 21.45 1.53
N ASP A 573 -37.50 22.18 2.57
CA ASP A 573 -36.14 22.09 3.09
C ASP A 573 -35.87 20.75 3.79
N MET A 574 -36.87 20.16 4.45
CA MET A 574 -36.72 18.82 5.05
C MET A 574 -36.54 17.73 3.99
N THR A 575 -37.28 17.77 2.88
CA THR A 575 -37.08 16.83 1.77
C THR A 575 -35.77 17.10 1.04
N ALA A 576 -35.35 18.37 0.88
CA ALA A 576 -34.03 18.71 0.36
C ALA A 576 -32.91 18.16 1.25
N GLN A 577 -33.04 18.26 2.57
CA GLN A 577 -32.08 17.68 3.51
C GLN A 577 -31.97 16.17 3.36
N LEU A 578 -33.11 15.48 3.20
CA LEU A 578 -33.14 14.02 3.00
C LEU A 578 -32.50 13.62 1.66
N GLY A 579 -32.82 14.32 0.57
CA GLY A 579 -32.20 14.10 -0.74
C GLY A 579 -30.69 14.32 -0.75
N ASN A 580 -30.20 15.21 0.11
CA ASN A 580 -28.77 15.52 0.23
C ASN A 580 -28.08 14.76 1.38
N ILE A 581 -28.63 13.63 1.85
CA ILE A 581 -28.06 12.83 2.95
C ILE A 581 -26.58 12.45 2.69
N ASN A 582 -26.23 12.10 1.46
CA ASN A 582 -24.86 11.75 1.08
C ASN A 582 -23.92 12.95 1.18
N ARG A 583 -24.34 14.12 0.67
CA ARG A 583 -23.56 15.36 0.77
C ARG A 583 -23.37 15.81 2.22
N PHE A 584 -24.37 15.58 3.08
CA PHE A 584 -24.26 15.90 4.51
C PHE A 584 -23.11 15.12 5.17
N TYR A 585 -23.00 13.82 4.88
CA TYR A 585 -21.98 12.91 5.41
C TYR A 585 -20.69 12.84 4.56
N SER A 586 -20.56 13.64 3.49
CA SER A 586 -19.38 13.65 2.64
C SER A 586 -18.12 13.93 3.47
N GLY A 587 -17.06 13.19 3.17
CA GLY A 587 -15.72 13.36 3.71
C GLY A 587 -14.97 14.54 3.08
N ASN A 588 -15.53 15.25 2.09
CA ASN A 588 -14.86 16.38 1.43
C ASN A 588 -14.67 17.60 2.37
N GLY A 589 -13.42 18.00 2.59
CA GLY A 589 -13.06 19.16 3.42
C GLY A 589 -13.53 20.52 2.87
N GLU A 590 -13.83 20.61 1.58
CA GLU A 590 -14.33 21.83 0.92
C GLU A 590 -15.87 21.90 0.85
N ALA A 591 -16.59 20.90 1.38
CA ALA A 591 -18.05 20.91 1.35
C ALA A 591 -18.61 22.13 2.11
N GLY A 592 -19.23 23.04 1.36
CA GLY A 592 -19.64 24.37 1.84
C GLY A 592 -21.07 24.49 2.34
N THR A 593 -21.79 23.38 2.55
CA THR A 593 -23.20 23.40 2.95
C THR A 593 -23.53 22.19 3.83
N THR A 594 -24.32 22.40 4.88
CA THR A 594 -24.88 21.32 5.72
C THR A 594 -26.38 21.43 5.96
N CYS A 595 -26.97 22.62 5.78
CA CYS A 595 -28.42 22.81 5.69
C CYS A 595 -28.79 23.00 4.22
N PHE A 596 -29.47 22.02 3.62
CA PHE A 596 -29.90 22.09 2.23
C PHE A 596 -31.29 22.72 2.14
N THR A 597 -31.48 23.63 1.18
CA THR A 597 -32.74 24.34 1.00
C THR A 597 -33.30 24.13 -0.41
N ARG A 598 -34.62 24.12 -0.52
CA ARG A 598 -35.35 24.07 -1.79
C ARG A 598 -35.91 25.46 -2.10
N PRO A 599 -35.41 26.17 -3.11
CA PRO A 599 -36.05 27.41 -3.53
C PRO A 599 -37.51 27.16 -3.97
N PRO A 600 -38.49 27.98 -3.54
CA PRO A 600 -39.91 27.71 -3.70
C PRO A 600 -40.42 28.07 -5.11
N PHE A 601 -39.65 27.76 -6.16
CA PHE A 601 -39.91 28.20 -7.53
C PHE A 601 -40.99 27.38 -8.23
N ASP A 602 -41.22 26.17 -7.75
CA ASP A 602 -42.24 25.21 -8.16
C ASP A 602 -43.60 25.45 -7.48
N LEU A 603 -43.67 26.32 -6.47
CA LEU A 603 -44.93 26.61 -5.79
C LEU A 603 -45.90 27.43 -6.67
N PRO A 604 -47.21 27.14 -6.60
CA PRO A 604 -48.23 27.97 -7.24
C PRO A 604 -48.11 29.45 -6.87
N GLY A 605 -48.07 30.33 -7.87
CA GLY A 605 -48.01 31.78 -7.64
C GLY A 605 -46.65 32.34 -7.16
N ALA A 606 -45.59 31.51 -7.07
CA ALA A 606 -44.27 31.93 -6.58
C ALA A 606 -43.72 33.19 -7.25
N ARG A 607 -43.86 33.28 -8.59
CA ARG A 607 -43.41 34.43 -9.38
C ARG A 607 -43.98 35.77 -8.89
N GLN A 608 -45.22 35.78 -8.42
CA GLN A 608 -45.91 36.99 -7.95
C GLN A 608 -45.64 37.29 -6.46
N LEU A 609 -45.18 36.30 -5.69
CA LEU A 609 -44.97 36.41 -4.24
C LEU A 609 -43.52 36.77 -3.88
N LEU A 610 -42.55 36.35 -4.69
CA LEU A 610 -41.14 36.56 -4.40
C LEU A 610 -40.70 38.00 -4.70
N ARG A 611 -40.62 38.82 -3.66
CA ARG A 611 -40.19 40.23 -3.75
C ARG A 611 -38.80 40.44 -4.36
N ARG A 612 -37.91 39.45 -4.25
CA ARG A 612 -36.55 39.51 -4.82
C ARG A 612 -36.48 39.15 -6.31
N PHE A 613 -37.59 38.71 -6.91
CA PHE A 613 -37.72 38.58 -8.36
C PHE A 613 -37.98 39.96 -8.99
N PRO A 614 -37.16 40.42 -9.95
CA PRO A 614 -37.31 41.75 -10.54
C PRO A 614 -38.60 41.86 -11.36
N ALA A 615 -39.32 42.98 -11.18
CA ALA A 615 -40.53 43.28 -11.95
C ALA A 615 -40.21 43.35 -13.46
N GLY A 616 -40.94 42.56 -14.26
CA GLY A 616 -40.69 42.44 -15.70
C GLY A 616 -39.49 41.58 -16.08
N GLY A 617 -38.81 40.94 -15.11
CA GLY A 617 -37.71 40.02 -15.37
C GLY A 617 -38.15 38.73 -16.05
N ASP A 618 -37.17 38.03 -16.63
CA ASP A 618 -37.35 36.69 -17.17
C ASP A 618 -37.32 35.67 -16.02
N TRP A 619 -38.47 35.01 -15.79
CA TRP A 619 -38.61 34.00 -14.75
C TRP A 619 -37.76 32.77 -15.02
N ALA A 620 -37.67 32.33 -16.28
CA ALA A 620 -36.91 31.14 -16.64
C ALA A 620 -35.41 31.37 -16.42
N ALA A 621 -34.89 32.53 -16.84
CA ALA A 621 -33.49 32.90 -16.58
C ALA A 621 -33.19 33.07 -15.09
N PHE A 622 -34.14 33.62 -14.32
CA PHE A 622 -33.98 33.82 -12.87
C PHE A 622 -33.90 32.50 -12.09
N ILE A 623 -34.76 31.53 -12.39
CA ILE A 623 -34.74 30.22 -11.71
C ILE A 623 -33.60 29.32 -12.18
N ALA A 624 -33.12 29.53 -13.42
CA ALA A 624 -31.96 28.81 -13.94
C ALA A 624 -30.62 29.25 -13.30
N ASP A 625 -30.58 30.44 -12.70
CA ASP A 625 -29.41 30.92 -11.94
C ASP A 625 -29.42 30.32 -10.52
N PRO A 626 -28.50 29.40 -10.17
CA PRO A 626 -28.42 28.79 -8.85
C PRO A 626 -28.01 29.78 -7.74
N ASP A 627 -27.47 30.95 -8.12
CA ASP A 627 -27.03 32.03 -7.23
C ASP A 627 -27.94 33.27 -7.31
N ASN A 628 -29.17 33.10 -7.77
CA ASN A 628 -30.15 34.18 -7.77
C ASN A 628 -30.40 34.74 -6.35
N ALA A 629 -31.00 35.92 -6.29
CA ALA A 629 -31.16 36.67 -5.05
C ALA A 629 -32.02 35.96 -3.97
N VAL A 630 -32.92 35.05 -4.36
CA VAL A 630 -33.74 34.24 -3.43
C VAL A 630 -32.92 33.07 -2.90
N ALA A 631 -32.29 32.30 -3.78
CA ALA A 631 -31.46 31.15 -3.40
C ALA A 631 -30.32 31.55 -2.44
N ARG A 632 -29.64 32.68 -2.70
CA ARG A 632 -28.66 33.25 -1.77
C ARG A 632 -29.26 33.60 -0.41
N ALA A 633 -30.43 34.24 -0.40
CA ALA A 633 -31.10 34.62 0.85
C ALA A 633 -31.42 33.39 1.72
N LEU A 634 -31.91 32.32 1.09
CA LEU A 634 -32.26 31.09 1.79
C LEU A 634 -31.02 30.42 2.37
N ARG A 635 -29.92 30.32 1.62
CA ARG A 635 -28.66 29.78 2.13
C ARG A 635 -28.10 30.59 3.30
N ASP A 636 -28.06 31.92 3.16
CA ASP A 636 -27.58 32.82 4.21
C ASP A 636 -28.45 32.75 5.48
N ALA A 637 -29.76 32.50 5.33
CA ALA A 637 -30.69 32.36 6.44
C ALA A 637 -30.66 30.96 7.08
N ALA A 638 -30.41 29.92 6.30
CA ALA A 638 -30.42 28.52 6.76
C ALA A 638 -29.26 28.23 7.73
N GLU A 639 -28.07 28.78 7.46
CA GLU A 639 -26.92 28.63 8.36
C GLU A 639 -25.88 29.74 8.22
N THR A 640 -25.26 30.09 9.35
CA THR A 640 -24.09 30.98 9.37
C THR A 640 -22.82 30.18 9.09
N ARG A 641 -21.75 30.87 8.65
CA ARG A 641 -20.43 30.25 8.40
C ARG A 641 -19.88 29.52 9.63
N GLU A 642 -20.02 30.10 10.83
CA GLU A 642 -19.58 29.46 12.09
C GLU A 642 -20.32 28.13 12.33
N ARG A 643 -21.65 28.11 12.16
CA ARG A 643 -22.48 26.91 12.35
C ARG A 643 -22.19 25.84 11.32
N LEU A 644 -21.99 26.24 10.06
CA LEU A 644 -21.55 25.35 8.98
C LEU A 644 -20.24 24.65 9.35
N LEU A 645 -19.22 25.43 9.73
CA LEU A 645 -17.89 24.91 10.07
C LEU A 645 -17.94 23.98 11.29
N ASP A 646 -18.69 24.34 12.34
CA ASP A 646 -18.90 23.50 13.52
C ASP A 646 -19.60 22.17 13.18
N ARG A 647 -20.68 22.22 12.39
CA ARG A 647 -21.43 21.01 12.02
C ARG A 647 -20.60 20.09 11.13
N ARG A 648 -19.87 20.64 10.15
CA ARG A 648 -18.90 19.86 9.34
C ARG A 648 -17.82 19.24 10.20
N ASN A 649 -17.29 19.98 11.18
CA ASN A 649 -16.28 19.46 12.09
C ASN A 649 -16.80 18.25 12.87
N ARG A 650 -18.02 18.32 13.42
CA ARG A 650 -18.67 17.21 14.12
C ARG A 650 -18.97 16.01 13.22
N VAL A 651 -19.36 16.23 11.97
CA VAL A 651 -19.57 15.14 11.00
C VAL A 651 -18.25 14.41 10.70
N LEU A 652 -17.16 15.15 10.47
CA LEU A 652 -15.85 14.53 10.23
C LEU A 652 -15.33 13.82 11.49
N ASP A 653 -15.53 14.39 12.69
CA ASP A 653 -15.20 13.72 13.96
C ASP A 653 -15.97 12.40 14.12
N HIS A 654 -17.27 12.40 13.79
CA HIS A 654 -18.06 11.17 13.81
C HIS A 654 -17.49 10.12 12.84
N ARG A 655 -17.11 10.51 11.63
CA ARG A 655 -16.54 9.58 10.64
C ARG A 655 -15.18 9.03 11.03
N LEU A 656 -14.29 9.88 11.53
CA LEU A 656 -12.98 9.47 12.04
C LEU A 656 -13.12 8.51 13.23
N ALA A 657 -14.05 8.78 14.15
CA ALA A 657 -14.29 7.94 15.32
C ALA A 657 -14.74 6.52 14.94
N ARG A 658 -15.48 6.34 13.83
CA ARG A 658 -15.86 5.01 13.30
C ARG A 658 -14.65 4.17 12.88
N GLN A 659 -13.53 4.81 12.57
CA GLN A 659 -12.27 4.16 12.22
C GLN A 659 -11.26 4.15 13.39
N GLY A 660 -11.70 4.58 14.59
CA GLY A 660 -10.87 4.64 15.79
C GLY A 660 -9.89 5.80 15.86
N GLU A 661 -10.06 6.85 15.04
CA GLU A 661 -9.22 8.05 15.04
C GLU A 661 -9.87 9.20 15.83
N ASP A 662 -9.05 9.98 16.54
CA ASP A 662 -9.44 11.19 17.27
C ASP A 662 -8.57 12.37 16.85
N ALA A 663 -9.20 13.47 16.44
CA ALA A 663 -8.54 14.69 15.99
C ALA A 663 -8.64 15.87 16.97
N ALA A 664 -9.01 15.63 18.23
CA ALA A 664 -9.15 16.68 19.25
C ALA A 664 -7.83 17.44 19.50
N ALA A 665 -6.72 16.71 19.66
CA ALA A 665 -5.40 17.32 19.89
C ALA A 665 -4.94 18.15 18.68
N LEU A 666 -5.19 17.65 17.47
CA LEU A 666 -4.94 18.40 16.23
C LEU A 666 -5.75 19.71 16.19
N ALA A 667 -7.05 19.65 16.52
CA ALA A 667 -7.91 20.82 16.55
C ALA A 667 -7.40 21.88 17.53
N GLN A 668 -7.03 21.47 18.74
CA GLN A 668 -6.45 22.35 19.76
C GLN A 668 -5.16 23.02 19.25
N GLU A 669 -4.26 22.25 18.63
CA GLU A 669 -3.00 22.74 18.08
C GLU A 669 -3.21 23.76 16.95
N VAL A 670 -4.11 23.48 16.01
CA VAL A 670 -4.43 24.41 14.90
C VAL A 670 -4.98 25.74 15.43
N HIS A 671 -5.91 25.70 16.40
CA HIS A 671 -6.44 26.92 17.01
C HIS A 671 -5.41 27.68 17.84
N ARG A 672 -4.58 26.96 18.60
CA ARG A 672 -3.49 27.54 19.39
C ARG A 672 -2.49 28.27 18.49
N TRP A 673 -2.06 27.64 17.39
CA TRP A 673 -1.13 28.26 16.44
C TRP A 673 -1.72 29.51 15.79
N ALA A 674 -2.98 29.43 15.33
CA ALA A 674 -3.68 30.58 14.76
C ALA A 674 -3.83 31.75 15.77
N ARG A 675 -3.92 31.45 17.08
CA ARG A 675 -4.00 32.44 18.16
C ARG A 675 -2.63 33.04 18.52
N ALA A 676 -1.60 32.20 18.62
CA ALA A 676 -0.27 32.60 19.10
C ALA A 676 0.36 33.72 18.26
N GLU A 677 0.10 33.73 16.95
CA GLU A 677 0.55 34.80 16.05
C GLU A 677 -0.18 36.15 16.25
N LEU A 678 -1.42 36.16 16.77
CA LEU A 678 -2.19 37.39 17.09
C LEU A 678 -1.73 38.03 18.39
N ASP A 679 -1.42 37.23 19.40
CA ASP A 679 -1.07 37.69 20.75
C ASP A 679 0.21 38.55 20.78
N VAL A 680 0.91 38.66 19.64
CA VAL A 680 2.08 39.50 19.44
C VAL A 680 1.75 41.02 19.43
N ARG A 681 0.47 41.47 19.48
CA ARG A 681 0.11 42.90 19.22
C ARG A 681 -1.00 43.58 20.03
N ALA A 682 -0.81 44.89 20.20
CA ALA A 682 -1.72 45.90 20.75
C ALA A 682 -2.72 46.45 19.70
N LEU A 683 -3.64 45.62 19.19
CA LEU A 683 -4.76 46.10 18.37
C LEU A 683 -5.84 46.77 19.26
N PRO A 684 -6.61 47.75 18.74
CA PRO A 684 -7.79 48.26 19.43
C PRO A 684 -8.80 47.12 19.70
N PRO A 685 -9.50 47.11 20.86
CA PRO A 685 -10.37 45.99 21.26
C PRO A 685 -11.41 45.57 20.20
N ALA A 686 -12.05 46.55 19.53
CA ALA A 686 -13.04 46.27 18.49
C ALA A 686 -12.47 45.57 17.25
N GLN A 687 -11.21 45.85 16.88
CA GLN A 687 -10.54 45.15 15.78
C GLN A 687 -10.03 43.78 16.21
N GLN A 688 -9.74 43.61 17.51
CA GLN A 688 -9.29 42.34 18.07
C GLN A 688 -10.38 41.27 17.97
N GLU A 689 -11.64 41.59 18.29
CA GLU A 689 -12.76 40.65 18.17
C GLU A 689 -12.96 40.16 16.73
N THR A 690 -13.01 41.08 15.76
CA THR A 690 -13.17 40.73 14.33
C THR A 690 -12.02 39.87 13.84
N ARG A 691 -10.77 40.25 14.16
CA ARG A 691 -9.58 39.47 13.76
C ARG A 691 -9.55 38.08 14.38
N VAL A 692 -9.96 37.96 15.64
CA VAL A 692 -10.06 36.65 16.32
C VAL A 692 -11.11 35.77 15.65
N ALA A 693 -12.26 36.33 15.27
CA ALA A 693 -13.30 35.59 14.55
C ALA A 693 -12.83 35.13 13.16
N GLU A 694 -12.23 36.03 12.36
CA GLU A 694 -11.66 35.69 11.05
C GLU A 694 -10.62 34.57 11.13
N ARG A 695 -9.73 34.63 12.14
CA ARG A 695 -8.73 33.57 12.35
C ARG A 695 -9.34 32.25 12.76
N ARG A 696 -10.38 32.27 13.61
CA ARG A 696 -11.10 31.05 14.01
C ARG A 696 -11.72 30.35 12.80
N ASP A 697 -12.35 31.11 11.90
CA ASP A 697 -12.96 30.56 10.69
C ASP A 697 -11.93 30.00 9.70
N ALA A 698 -10.80 30.69 9.51
CA ALA A 698 -9.69 30.21 8.70
C ALA A 698 -9.06 28.93 9.31
N ALA A 699 -8.84 28.92 10.62
CA ALA A 699 -8.33 27.75 11.36
C ALA A 699 -9.27 26.54 11.25
N ASN A 700 -10.59 26.75 11.39
CA ASN A 700 -11.60 25.71 11.19
C ASN A 700 -11.60 25.20 9.74
N THR A 701 -11.51 26.08 8.76
CA THR A 701 -11.44 25.67 7.34
C THR A 701 -10.20 24.80 7.08
N ARG A 702 -9.04 25.18 7.60
CA ARG A 702 -7.81 24.36 7.59
C ARG A 702 -8.02 23.03 8.31
N LEU A 703 -8.67 23.03 9.48
CA LEU A 703 -8.93 21.82 10.25
C LEU A 703 -9.81 20.82 9.47
N LEU A 704 -10.86 21.28 8.80
CA LEU A 704 -11.71 20.43 7.96
C LEU A 704 -10.92 19.79 6.80
N ARG A 705 -10.03 20.55 6.14
CA ARG A 705 -9.12 20.03 5.11
C ARG A 705 -8.21 18.94 5.66
N LEU A 706 -7.63 19.15 6.85
CA LEU A 706 -6.75 18.18 7.51
C LEU A 706 -7.52 16.92 7.93
N LYS A 707 -8.70 17.06 8.54
CA LYS A 707 -9.55 15.93 8.93
C LYS A 707 -10.04 15.11 7.72
N SER A 708 -10.40 15.78 6.63
CA SER A 708 -10.77 15.15 5.36
C SER A 708 -9.60 14.36 4.78
N ALA A 709 -8.39 14.93 4.79
CA ALA A 709 -7.19 14.23 4.34
C ALA A 709 -6.86 13.01 5.22
N LEU A 710 -6.95 13.14 6.55
CA LEU A 710 -6.79 12.02 7.48
C LEU A 710 -7.83 10.93 7.22
N LEU A 711 -9.11 11.29 7.10
CA LEU A 711 -10.22 10.35 6.89
C LEU A 711 -10.00 9.48 5.64
N ARG A 712 -9.58 10.09 4.52
CA ARG A 712 -9.27 9.36 3.27
C ARG A 712 -8.11 8.38 3.41
N GLU A 713 -7.11 8.71 4.21
CA GLU A 713 -5.91 7.86 4.36
C GLU A 713 -6.02 6.85 5.51
N THR A 714 -6.98 7.03 6.43
CA THR A 714 -7.06 6.24 7.66
C THR A 714 -7.14 4.72 7.46
N PRO A 715 -7.89 4.18 6.47
CA PRO A 715 -7.92 2.73 6.24
C PRO A 715 -6.51 2.16 6.01
N GLU A 716 -5.74 2.80 5.12
CA GLU A 716 -4.35 2.40 4.84
C GLU A 716 -3.44 2.58 6.06
N LEU A 717 -3.53 3.74 6.74
CA LEU A 717 -2.72 4.04 7.93
C LEU A 717 -2.99 3.06 9.06
N SER A 718 -4.22 2.57 9.17
CA SER A 718 -4.63 1.57 10.16
C SER A 718 -4.22 0.16 9.78
N ALA A 719 -4.35 -0.24 8.52
CA ALA A 719 -3.94 -1.55 8.06
C ALA A 719 -2.41 -1.72 8.14
N LEU A 720 -1.64 -0.71 7.73
CA LEU A 720 -0.20 -0.82 7.48
C LEU A 720 0.67 -0.16 8.56
N ARG A 721 0.19 -0.07 9.80
CA ARG A 721 0.85 0.70 10.89
C ARG A 721 2.34 0.41 11.08
N LEU A 722 2.75 -0.83 10.86
CA LEU A 722 4.14 -1.27 11.04
C LEU A 722 4.97 -1.20 9.76
N LEU A 723 4.36 -1.00 8.59
CA LEU A 723 5.06 -1.07 7.32
C LEU A 723 6.15 0.02 7.23
N ALA A 724 7.35 -0.35 6.82
CA ALA A 724 8.48 0.59 6.83
C ALA A 724 8.38 1.69 5.76
N PHE A 725 7.71 1.42 4.64
CA PHE A 725 7.51 2.41 3.58
C PHE A 725 6.22 2.13 2.82
N SER A 726 5.55 3.17 2.34
CA SER A 726 4.34 3.01 1.53
C SER A 726 4.70 2.68 0.07
N SER A 727 3.83 1.94 -0.61
CA SER A 727 3.98 1.64 -2.04
C SER A 727 3.41 2.79 -2.89
N PRO A 728 4.09 3.22 -3.96
CA PRO A 728 3.56 4.22 -4.89
C PRO A 728 2.18 3.85 -5.46
N PHE A 729 1.94 2.58 -5.77
CA PHE A 729 0.66 2.10 -6.33
C PHE A 729 -0.53 2.26 -5.39
N ARG A 730 -0.29 2.33 -4.07
CA ARG A 730 -1.38 2.60 -3.11
C ARG A 730 -1.83 4.06 -3.13
N ARG A 731 -0.94 4.97 -3.54
CA ARG A 731 -1.24 6.42 -3.62
C ARG A 731 -1.83 6.81 -4.97
N ASP A 732 -1.50 6.06 -6.00
CA ASP A 732 -1.94 6.27 -7.37
C ASP A 732 -2.18 4.91 -8.04
N ALA A 733 -3.42 4.42 -7.93
CA ALA A 733 -3.81 3.14 -8.51
C ALA A 733 -3.79 3.18 -10.05
N GLU A 734 -3.92 4.35 -10.67
CA GLU A 734 -3.88 4.52 -12.13
C GLU A 734 -2.45 4.43 -12.70
N MET A 735 -1.43 4.42 -11.83
CA MET A 735 -0.04 4.25 -12.22
C MET A 735 0.24 2.91 -12.90
N LEU A 736 -0.52 1.86 -12.58
CA LEU A 736 -0.33 0.51 -13.11
C LEU A 736 -1.58 0.02 -13.85
N ALA A 737 -1.41 -0.25 -15.14
CA ALA A 737 -2.40 -0.99 -15.93
C ALA A 737 -1.86 -2.39 -16.25
N VAL A 738 -2.68 -3.42 -16.08
CA VAL A 738 -2.37 -4.80 -16.49
C VAL A 738 -3.36 -5.23 -17.57
N GLU A 739 -2.84 -5.59 -18.74
CA GLU A 739 -3.63 -5.94 -19.92
C GLU A 739 -3.38 -7.38 -20.32
N LYS A 740 -4.43 -8.06 -20.80
CA LYS A 740 -4.35 -9.43 -21.32
C LYS A 740 -3.91 -9.41 -22.79
N GLU A 741 -2.87 -10.18 -23.12
CA GLU A 741 -2.37 -10.42 -24.48
C GLU A 741 -2.45 -11.92 -24.84
N ALA A 742 -2.20 -12.29 -26.10
CA ALA A 742 -2.27 -13.68 -26.54
C ALA A 742 -1.31 -14.64 -25.79
N ALA A 743 -0.19 -14.12 -25.28
CA ALA A 743 0.84 -14.88 -24.59
C ALA A 743 0.80 -14.76 -23.06
N GLY A 744 -0.22 -14.11 -22.48
CA GLY A 744 -0.35 -13.89 -21.03
C GLY A 744 -0.83 -12.49 -20.68
N PHE A 745 -0.18 -11.83 -19.73
CA PHE A 745 -0.51 -10.49 -19.26
C PHE A 745 0.71 -9.58 -19.35
N ARG A 746 0.53 -8.37 -19.87
CA ARG A 746 1.59 -7.35 -19.91
C ARG A 746 1.11 -6.12 -19.15
N TRP A 747 2.02 -5.47 -18.45
CA TRP A 747 1.73 -4.28 -17.67
C TRP A 747 2.32 -3.02 -18.30
N VAL A 748 1.73 -1.87 -17.97
CA VAL A 748 2.16 -0.52 -18.33
C VAL A 748 2.22 0.35 -17.08
N LEU A 749 3.30 1.11 -16.93
CA LEU A 749 3.47 2.12 -15.89
C LEU A 749 3.30 3.52 -16.46
N SER A 750 2.41 4.29 -15.86
CA SER A 750 2.08 5.67 -16.22
C SER A 750 2.51 6.63 -15.13
N LEU A 751 3.18 7.72 -15.50
CA LEU A 751 3.52 8.82 -14.58
C LEU A 751 2.94 10.12 -15.11
N ASP A 752 2.27 10.88 -14.24
CA ASP A 752 1.57 12.13 -14.59
C ASP A 752 0.56 11.93 -15.73
N GLY A 753 -0.18 10.80 -15.70
CA GLY A 753 -1.13 10.42 -16.75
C GLY A 753 -0.50 10.04 -18.09
N GLN A 754 0.84 9.93 -18.17
CA GLN A 754 1.57 9.58 -19.39
C GLN A 754 2.19 8.19 -19.27
N PRO A 755 1.93 7.27 -20.22
CA PRO A 755 2.54 5.95 -20.20
C PRO A 755 4.05 6.04 -20.46
N ARG A 756 4.86 5.49 -19.55
CA ARG A 756 6.34 5.61 -19.57
C ARG A 756 7.02 4.28 -19.88
N LEU A 757 6.70 3.23 -19.11
CA LEU A 757 7.34 1.91 -19.21
C LEU A 757 6.30 0.82 -19.46
N ARG A 758 6.72 -0.26 -20.12
CA ARG A 758 5.96 -1.51 -20.23
C ARG A 758 6.82 -2.72 -19.92
N GLY A 759 6.20 -3.80 -19.45
CA GLY A 759 6.89 -5.06 -19.19
C GLY A 759 7.59 -5.61 -20.44
N ALA A 760 8.86 -6.03 -20.30
CA ALA A 760 9.67 -6.53 -21.42
C ALA A 760 9.11 -7.82 -22.05
N ALA A 761 8.43 -8.66 -21.26
CA ALA A 761 7.78 -9.89 -21.69
C ALA A 761 6.41 -10.04 -21.02
N ALA A 762 5.51 -10.80 -21.67
CA ALA A 762 4.22 -11.18 -21.07
C ALA A 762 4.45 -12.15 -19.90
N GLN A 763 3.65 -11.99 -18.85
CA GLN A 763 3.66 -12.79 -17.63
C GLN A 763 2.50 -13.80 -17.64
N PRO A 764 2.64 -14.97 -17.00
CA PRO A 764 1.65 -16.05 -17.07
C PRO A 764 0.31 -15.73 -16.38
N GLY A 765 0.24 -14.70 -15.53
CA GLY A 765 -0.97 -14.30 -14.82
C GLY A 765 -0.92 -12.84 -14.38
N GLU A 766 -2.09 -12.27 -14.09
CA GLU A 766 -2.26 -10.88 -13.68
C GLU A 766 -1.46 -10.53 -12.42
N VAL A 767 -1.49 -11.40 -11.40
CA VAL A 767 -0.72 -11.21 -10.16
C VAL A 767 0.78 -11.13 -10.41
N MET A 768 1.31 -12.00 -11.30
CA MET A 768 2.74 -11.96 -11.66
C MET A 768 3.08 -10.70 -12.48
N ALA A 769 2.18 -10.25 -13.34
CA ALA A 769 2.35 -8.98 -14.05
C ALA A 769 2.44 -7.80 -13.08
N ALA A 770 1.55 -7.73 -12.07
CA ALA A 770 1.59 -6.68 -11.05
C ALA A 770 2.88 -6.71 -10.22
N ILE A 771 3.32 -7.90 -9.76
CA ILE A 771 4.58 -8.06 -9.01
C ILE A 771 5.78 -7.68 -9.89
N SER A 772 5.77 -8.04 -11.18
CA SER A 772 6.81 -7.65 -12.12
C SER A 772 6.85 -6.13 -12.36
N ALA A 773 5.70 -5.46 -12.34
CA ALA A 773 5.62 -4.01 -12.45
C ALA A 773 6.16 -3.32 -11.19
N GLU A 774 5.84 -3.84 -10.00
CA GLU A 774 6.40 -3.38 -8.73
C GLU A 774 7.92 -3.49 -8.69
N ARG A 775 8.44 -4.65 -9.13
CA ARG A 775 9.88 -4.85 -9.30
C ARG A 775 10.47 -3.82 -10.27
N ALA A 776 9.87 -3.65 -11.45
CA ALA A 776 10.38 -2.70 -12.43
C ALA A 776 10.36 -1.25 -11.90
N LEU A 777 9.32 -0.84 -11.17
CA LEU A 777 9.24 0.49 -10.55
C LEU A 777 10.41 0.74 -9.60
N ALA A 778 10.77 -0.23 -8.77
CA ALA A 778 11.90 -0.11 -7.85
C ALA A 778 13.23 0.11 -8.60
N PHE A 779 13.49 -0.64 -9.68
CA PHE A 779 14.72 -0.51 -10.47
C PHE A 779 14.74 0.73 -11.38
N ALA A 780 13.57 1.24 -11.76
CA ALA A 780 13.41 2.33 -12.72
C ALA A 780 14.02 3.65 -12.25
N GLY A 781 14.28 3.82 -10.95
CA GLY A 781 14.87 5.03 -10.38
C GLY A 781 16.37 5.23 -10.70
N ARG A 782 17.07 4.22 -11.21
CA ARG A 782 18.53 4.29 -11.41
C ARG A 782 18.91 4.35 -12.88
N ALA A 783 19.59 5.42 -13.29
CA ALA A 783 19.98 5.63 -14.69
C ALA A 783 20.88 4.51 -15.25
N THR A 784 21.74 3.90 -14.43
CA THR A 784 22.63 2.81 -14.83
C THR A 784 21.92 1.50 -15.16
N ASN A 785 20.63 1.39 -14.83
CA ASN A 785 19.80 0.23 -15.17
C ASN A 785 19.15 0.39 -16.55
N TYR A 786 19.38 1.50 -17.25
CA TYR A 786 18.84 1.73 -18.60
C TYR A 786 19.90 1.55 -19.66
N ALA A 787 19.52 0.90 -20.76
CA ALA A 787 20.32 0.82 -21.97
C ALA A 787 19.44 1.03 -23.20
N GLY A 788 19.87 1.90 -24.12
CA GLY A 788 19.22 2.03 -25.41
C GLY A 788 19.37 0.75 -26.25
N PHE A 789 18.36 0.43 -27.06
CA PHE A 789 18.43 -0.66 -28.03
C PHE A 789 17.62 -0.33 -29.30
N ASP A 790 17.94 -1.02 -30.39
CA ASP A 790 17.19 -0.95 -31.65
C ASP A 790 15.96 -1.88 -31.55
N ALA A 791 14.76 -1.28 -31.60
CA ALA A 791 13.49 -1.99 -31.54
C ALA A 791 13.02 -2.47 -32.94
N GLY A 792 13.84 -2.24 -33.98
CA GLY A 792 13.54 -2.54 -35.38
C GLY A 792 12.91 -1.36 -36.11
N GLY A 793 12.99 -1.40 -37.45
CA GLY A 793 12.36 -0.37 -38.31
C GLY A 793 12.92 1.05 -38.15
N GLY A 794 14.18 1.19 -37.69
CA GLY A 794 14.81 2.49 -37.43
C GLY A 794 14.31 3.18 -36.15
N THR A 795 13.66 2.44 -35.25
CA THR A 795 13.10 2.95 -34.00
C THR A 795 13.96 2.52 -32.82
N PHE A 796 14.41 3.47 -32.00
CA PHE A 796 15.23 3.16 -30.81
C PHE A 796 14.41 3.36 -29.53
N ARG A 797 14.65 2.53 -28.51
CA ARG A 797 13.97 2.60 -27.21
C ARG A 797 14.96 2.43 -26.07
N LEU A 798 14.54 2.74 -24.86
CA LEU A 798 15.25 2.40 -23.63
C LEU A 798 14.76 1.05 -23.11
N ARG A 799 15.68 0.22 -22.64
CA ARG A 799 15.43 -1.02 -21.91
C ARG A 799 15.88 -0.84 -20.48
N LEU A 800 15.01 -1.18 -19.53
CA LEU A 800 15.30 -1.25 -18.10
C LEU A 800 15.72 -2.67 -17.75
N THR A 801 16.78 -2.80 -16.96
CA THR A 801 17.31 -4.07 -16.48
C THR A 801 17.27 -4.18 -14.95
N ASP A 802 17.34 -5.40 -14.42
CA ASP A 802 17.38 -5.68 -12.97
C ASP A 802 18.77 -5.48 -12.32
N GLY A 803 19.53 -4.50 -12.84
CA GLY A 803 20.85 -4.13 -12.34
C GLY A 803 21.73 -3.51 -13.42
N GLY A 804 22.95 -3.11 -13.03
CA GLY A 804 23.97 -2.62 -13.96
C GLY A 804 24.90 -3.74 -14.42
N GLY A 805 25.16 -3.82 -15.73
CA GLY A 805 26.16 -4.73 -16.31
C GLY A 805 25.60 -5.69 -17.38
N ALA A 806 26.48 -6.47 -18.00
CA ALA A 806 26.13 -7.37 -19.10
C ALA A 806 25.24 -8.56 -18.68
N ALA A 807 25.18 -8.86 -17.38
CA ALA A 807 24.40 -9.95 -16.80
C ALA A 807 22.93 -9.61 -16.54
N ALA A 808 22.60 -8.31 -16.55
CA ALA A 808 21.30 -7.84 -16.10
C ALA A 808 20.21 -8.19 -17.14
N GLN A 809 19.07 -8.66 -16.65
CA GLN A 809 17.95 -9.10 -17.48
C GLN A 809 17.02 -7.93 -17.77
N ALA A 810 16.47 -7.90 -18.99
CA ALA A 810 15.46 -6.94 -19.38
C ALA A 810 14.16 -7.17 -18.60
N ILE A 811 13.74 -6.20 -17.81
CA ILE A 811 12.48 -6.26 -17.05
C ILE A 811 11.42 -5.32 -17.61
N ALA A 812 11.82 -4.21 -18.24
CA ALA A 812 10.91 -3.28 -18.89
C ALA A 812 11.54 -2.57 -20.09
N GLU A 813 10.72 -1.87 -20.87
CA GLU A 813 11.18 -0.98 -21.94
C GLU A 813 10.32 0.29 -22.02
N SER A 814 10.89 1.36 -22.60
CA SER A 814 10.18 2.63 -22.78
C SER A 814 9.12 2.53 -23.86
N LEU A 815 7.98 3.17 -23.61
CA LEU A 815 6.95 3.38 -24.63
C LEU A 815 7.33 4.49 -25.61
N GLN A 816 8.08 5.49 -25.13
CA GLN A 816 8.68 6.50 -25.99
C GLN A 816 9.72 5.89 -26.92
N SER A 817 9.66 6.30 -28.18
CA SER A 817 10.65 6.00 -29.22
C SER A 817 11.58 7.18 -29.47
N PHE A 818 12.81 6.90 -29.89
CA PHE A 818 13.87 7.87 -30.14
C PHE A 818 14.43 7.72 -31.55
N ALA A 819 14.95 8.82 -32.10
CA ALA A 819 15.50 8.88 -33.45
C ALA A 819 16.86 8.18 -33.59
N SER A 820 17.57 7.94 -32.49
CA SER A 820 18.88 7.26 -32.47
C SER A 820 19.16 6.63 -31.12
N LEU A 821 20.09 5.67 -31.08
CA LEU A 821 20.58 5.06 -29.84
C LEU A 821 21.18 6.11 -28.87
N ALA A 822 21.87 7.11 -29.40
CA ALA A 822 22.43 8.22 -28.62
C ALA A 822 21.33 9.07 -27.96
N ALA A 823 20.25 9.37 -28.70
CA ALA A 823 19.10 10.10 -28.16
C ALA A 823 18.36 9.31 -27.08
N ALA A 824 18.22 7.99 -27.26
CA ALA A 824 17.65 7.12 -26.23
C ALA A 824 18.50 7.16 -24.95
N ASN A 825 19.81 6.89 -25.04
CA ASN A 825 20.71 6.91 -23.90
C ASN A 825 20.76 8.27 -23.19
N ALA A 826 20.66 9.38 -23.92
CA ALA A 826 20.60 10.72 -23.34
C ALA A 826 19.32 10.99 -22.54
N ALA A 827 18.22 10.28 -22.81
CA ALA A 827 16.96 10.42 -22.09
C ALA A 827 16.91 9.59 -20.79
N ALA A 828 17.77 8.58 -20.62
CA ALA A 828 17.76 7.68 -19.46
C ALA A 828 17.85 8.40 -18.10
N PRO A 829 18.75 9.40 -17.89
CA PRO A 829 18.84 10.08 -16.60
C PRO A 829 17.57 10.84 -16.21
N VAL A 830 16.88 11.44 -17.19
CA VAL A 830 15.64 12.19 -16.97
C VAL A 830 14.52 11.24 -16.56
N LEU A 831 14.37 10.12 -17.28
CA LEU A 831 13.37 9.11 -16.95
C LEU A 831 13.63 8.48 -15.58
N ALA A 832 14.89 8.14 -15.29
CA ALA A 832 15.29 7.59 -14.00
C ALA A 832 15.01 8.56 -12.84
N ALA A 833 15.30 9.85 -13.01
CA ALA A 833 15.02 10.86 -11.99
C ALA A 833 13.51 10.99 -11.67
N LEU A 834 12.64 10.85 -12.68
CA LEU A 834 11.18 10.85 -12.47
C LEU A 834 10.74 9.67 -11.60
N PHE A 835 11.19 8.46 -11.92
CA PHE A 835 10.85 7.26 -11.13
C PHE A 835 11.49 7.29 -9.74
N ALA A 836 12.74 7.78 -9.61
CA ALA A 836 13.38 7.95 -8.31
C ALA A 836 12.60 8.92 -7.42
N ALA A 837 12.11 10.03 -7.98
CA ALA A 837 11.27 10.98 -7.26
C ALA A 837 9.97 10.33 -6.77
N VAL A 838 9.29 9.54 -7.60
CA VAL A 838 8.07 8.81 -7.22
C VAL A 838 8.34 7.83 -6.08
N CYS A 839 9.39 7.01 -6.20
CA CYS A 839 9.75 6.03 -5.18
C CYS A 839 10.11 6.69 -3.85
N ILE A 840 10.93 7.75 -3.88
CA ILE A 840 11.33 8.48 -2.67
C ILE A 840 10.11 9.18 -2.08
N GLU A 841 9.35 9.96 -2.84
CA GLU A 841 8.21 10.74 -2.32
C GLU A 841 7.13 9.89 -1.64
N ALA A 842 6.90 8.68 -2.17
CA ALA A 842 5.95 7.72 -1.62
C ALA A 842 6.51 6.91 -0.44
N SER A 843 7.83 6.94 -0.16
CA SER A 843 8.48 6.06 0.80
C SER A 843 8.20 6.37 2.28
N LEU A 844 7.38 7.38 2.59
CA LEU A 844 7.00 7.65 3.97
C LEU A 844 6.31 6.43 4.57
N SER A 845 6.74 6.04 5.76
CA SER A 845 6.03 5.01 6.52
C SER A 845 4.62 5.50 6.91
N PRO A 846 3.64 4.60 7.06
CA PRO A 846 2.33 4.94 7.62
C PRO A 846 2.43 5.60 9.01
N LEU A 847 3.43 5.23 9.82
CA LEU A 847 3.74 5.92 11.08
C LEU A 847 4.01 7.42 10.87
N GLU A 848 4.91 7.76 9.95
CA GLU A 848 5.29 9.15 9.69
C GLU A 848 4.11 9.97 9.12
N ARG A 849 3.31 9.37 8.24
CA ARG A 849 2.08 10.00 7.71
C ARG A 849 1.05 10.24 8.79
N ARG A 850 0.81 9.26 9.66
CA ARG A 850 -0.11 9.41 10.80
C ARG A 850 0.34 10.53 11.74
N VAL A 851 1.64 10.60 12.06
CA VAL A 851 2.21 11.71 12.85
C VAL A 851 2.05 13.04 12.12
N ALA A 852 2.26 13.10 10.80
CA ALA A 852 2.08 14.31 10.01
C ALA A 852 0.62 14.82 10.07
N HIS A 853 -0.37 13.95 9.90
CA HIS A 853 -1.79 14.32 10.01
C HIS A 853 -2.13 14.87 11.41
N HIS A 854 -1.74 14.16 12.47
CA HIS A 854 -2.05 14.54 13.86
C HIS A 854 -1.28 15.76 14.38
N SER A 855 -0.16 16.11 13.73
CA SER A 855 0.58 17.35 14.00
C SER A 855 0.21 18.51 13.06
N GLY A 856 -0.62 18.26 12.05
CA GLY A 856 -1.02 19.25 11.05
C GLY A 856 0.11 19.64 10.09
N ILE A 857 1.09 18.76 9.87
CA ILE A 857 2.06 18.88 8.76
C ILE A 857 1.29 18.53 7.47
N ARG A 858 1.20 19.51 6.56
CA ARG A 858 0.30 19.41 5.39
C ARG A 858 0.78 18.50 4.27
N HIS A 859 2.10 18.37 4.13
CA HIS A 859 2.69 17.61 3.05
C HIS A 859 3.37 16.35 3.58
N ALA A 860 2.63 15.24 3.50
CA ALA A 860 3.17 13.92 3.78
C ALA A 860 3.83 13.31 2.52
N ARG A 861 4.88 13.96 2.02
CA ARG A 861 5.80 13.42 0.98
C ARG A 861 7.24 13.55 1.43
N ARG A 862 8.06 12.53 1.18
CA ARG A 862 9.50 12.56 1.50
C ARG A 862 10.21 13.44 0.47
N ARG A 863 10.61 14.64 0.87
CA ARG A 863 11.31 15.61 0.02
C ARG A 863 12.40 16.30 0.83
N ARG A 864 13.32 16.96 0.12
CA ARG A 864 14.24 17.91 0.77
C ARG A 864 13.44 19.10 1.27
N ALA A 865 13.52 19.37 2.56
CA ALA A 865 12.92 20.54 3.19
C ALA A 865 13.64 21.83 2.78
N LEU A 866 14.95 21.74 2.55
CA LEU A 866 15.78 22.90 2.24
C LEU A 866 15.88 23.10 0.73
N ARG A 867 15.17 24.12 0.24
CA ARG A 867 15.11 24.47 -1.19
C ARG A 867 15.67 25.87 -1.42
N PRO A 868 16.48 26.08 -2.46
CA PRO A 868 16.95 27.42 -2.81
C PRO A 868 15.80 28.38 -3.13
N ILE A 869 15.89 29.63 -2.67
CA ILE A 869 14.87 30.66 -2.92
C ILE A 869 14.67 30.87 -4.43
N GLY A 870 15.74 30.89 -5.21
CA GLY A 870 15.72 31.16 -6.65
C GLY A 870 15.03 30.11 -7.52
N GLU A 871 14.47 29.03 -6.95
CA GLU A 871 13.79 28.00 -7.73
C GLU A 871 12.36 28.39 -8.13
N PHE A 872 11.66 29.18 -7.30
CA PHE A 872 10.32 29.69 -7.59
C PHE A 872 10.19 31.20 -7.37
N PHE A 873 11.09 31.81 -6.60
CA PHE A 873 11.18 33.27 -6.50
C PHE A 873 12.13 33.81 -7.56
N GLU A 874 11.57 34.58 -8.48
CA GLU A 874 12.34 35.34 -9.45
C GLU A 874 12.62 36.74 -8.90
N ILE A 875 13.89 37.06 -8.66
CA ILE A 875 14.34 38.43 -8.33
C ILE A 875 14.79 39.09 -9.63
N PHE A 876 14.14 40.18 -10.03
CA PHE A 876 14.37 40.85 -11.31
C PHE A 876 14.65 42.34 -11.15
N ASP A 877 15.29 42.92 -12.16
CA ASP A 877 15.64 44.34 -12.21
C ASP A 877 14.41 45.22 -12.44
N GLU A 878 14.29 46.31 -11.67
CA GLU A 878 13.33 47.38 -11.92
C GLU A 878 14.09 48.73 -11.92
N PRO A 879 13.83 49.64 -12.89
CA PRO A 879 14.51 50.93 -12.96
C PRO A 879 14.42 51.70 -11.65
N ALA A 880 15.57 52.11 -11.10
CA ALA A 880 15.72 52.85 -9.85
C ALA A 880 16.27 54.27 -10.08
N PRO A 881 16.19 55.17 -9.08
CA PRO A 881 16.77 56.51 -9.17
C PRO A 881 18.29 56.46 -9.44
N PRO A 882 18.87 57.54 -10.02
CA PRO A 882 20.30 57.58 -10.31
C PRO A 882 21.15 57.29 -9.05
N GLY A 883 22.10 56.35 -9.17
CA GLY A 883 22.98 55.93 -8.07
C GLY A 883 22.49 54.71 -7.28
N PHE A 884 21.32 54.15 -7.61
CA PHE A 884 20.76 52.95 -6.97
C PHE A 884 20.46 51.85 -7.99
N VAL A 885 20.47 50.61 -7.52
CA VAL A 885 19.96 49.43 -8.25
C VAL A 885 18.67 48.99 -7.57
N GLY A 886 17.60 48.85 -8.35
CA GLY A 886 16.29 48.44 -7.86
C GLY A 886 15.99 46.98 -8.17
N ARG A 887 15.50 46.25 -7.18
CA ARG A 887 15.05 44.86 -7.32
C ARG A 887 13.58 44.72 -6.91
N ARG A 888 12.85 43.87 -7.63
CA ARG A 888 11.58 43.28 -7.17
C ARG A 888 11.70 41.77 -7.14
N TRP A 889 10.76 41.12 -6.48
CA TRP A 889 10.61 39.68 -6.57
C TRP A 889 9.19 39.30 -6.95
N ARG A 890 9.03 38.13 -7.58
CA ARG A 890 7.75 37.48 -7.81
C ARG A 890 7.85 35.97 -7.63
N LEU A 891 6.83 35.38 -7.01
CA LEU A 891 6.65 33.95 -6.86
C LEU A 891 5.90 33.41 -8.08
N ARG A 892 6.41 32.36 -8.71
CA ARG A 892 5.78 31.71 -9.87
C ARG A 892 5.52 30.23 -9.62
N GLU A 893 4.51 29.68 -10.29
CA GLU A 893 4.22 28.24 -10.27
C GLU A 893 5.40 27.39 -10.76
N THR A 894 6.06 27.85 -11.81
CA THR A 894 7.27 27.27 -12.39
C THR A 894 8.14 28.38 -12.99
N LEU A 895 9.46 28.25 -12.93
CA LEU A 895 10.36 29.19 -13.59
C LEU A 895 10.80 28.66 -14.97
N PRO A 896 10.96 29.54 -15.99
CA PRO A 896 10.65 30.98 -15.99
C PRO A 896 9.21 31.33 -16.42
N ALA A 897 8.43 30.37 -16.89
CA ALA A 897 7.21 30.63 -17.68
C ALA A 897 5.87 30.47 -16.92
N GLY A 898 5.86 29.97 -15.69
CA GLY A 898 4.63 29.72 -14.92
C GLY A 898 3.93 31.00 -14.44
N ALA A 899 2.65 30.90 -14.09
CA ALA A 899 1.86 32.04 -13.63
C ALA A 899 2.44 32.67 -12.36
N VAL A 900 2.32 34.00 -12.24
CA VAL A 900 2.70 34.71 -11.01
C VAL A 900 1.61 34.51 -9.97
N LEU A 901 2.00 34.11 -8.76
CA LEU A 901 1.08 33.92 -7.64
C LEU A 901 1.15 35.07 -6.64
N LEU A 902 2.35 35.57 -6.37
CA LEU A 902 2.59 36.71 -5.48
C LEU A 902 3.74 37.56 -6.02
N ALA A 903 3.72 38.86 -5.71
CA ALA A 903 4.81 39.78 -6.02
C ALA A 903 5.05 40.74 -4.87
N SER A 904 6.27 41.30 -4.80
CA SER A 904 6.55 42.41 -3.90
C SER A 904 5.66 43.60 -4.24
N ASP A 905 5.14 44.29 -3.23
CA ASP A 905 4.41 45.56 -3.41
C ASP A 905 5.37 46.73 -3.70
N VAL A 906 6.56 46.68 -3.08
CA VAL A 906 7.59 47.72 -3.18
C VAL A 906 8.81 47.27 -3.98
N ARG A 907 9.62 48.24 -4.38
CA ARG A 907 10.96 48.07 -4.97
C ARG A 907 12.03 48.15 -3.86
N TYR A 908 13.03 47.29 -3.92
CA TYR A 908 14.16 47.25 -2.98
C TYR A 908 15.38 47.90 -3.63
N ASP A 909 15.74 49.09 -3.14
CA ASP A 909 16.82 49.91 -3.70
C ASP A 909 18.07 49.87 -2.80
N ASP A 910 19.24 49.67 -3.39
CA ASP A 910 20.54 49.80 -2.71
C ASP A 910 21.59 50.37 -3.67
N ALA A 911 22.70 50.90 -3.14
CA ALA A 911 23.81 51.40 -3.95
C ALA A 911 24.52 50.27 -4.73
N THR A 912 24.38 49.01 -4.29
CA THR A 912 24.99 47.83 -4.89
C THR A 912 23.94 46.81 -5.31
N VAL A 913 24.24 46.04 -6.36
CA VAL A 913 23.40 44.91 -6.78
C VAL A 913 23.22 43.91 -5.63
N ALA A 914 24.31 43.59 -4.91
CA ALA A 914 24.29 42.62 -3.82
C ALA A 914 23.41 43.08 -2.64
N GLY A 915 23.47 44.36 -2.27
CA GLY A 915 22.63 44.92 -1.21
C GLY A 915 21.14 44.93 -1.59
N ALA A 916 20.81 45.29 -2.83
CA ALA A 916 19.43 45.31 -3.30
C ALA A 916 18.83 43.88 -3.36
N VAL A 917 19.64 42.90 -3.77
CA VAL A 917 19.26 41.48 -3.73
C VAL A 917 19.07 41.01 -2.28
N ALA A 918 19.98 41.34 -1.35
CA ALA A 918 19.86 40.96 0.05
C ALA A 918 18.59 41.53 0.72
N LEU A 919 18.21 42.77 0.39
CA LEU A 919 16.95 43.37 0.85
C LEU A 919 15.73 42.64 0.26
N ALA A 920 15.77 42.28 -1.02
CA ALA A 920 14.71 41.49 -1.65
C ALA A 920 14.59 40.09 -1.03
N GLU A 921 15.71 39.41 -0.75
CA GLU A 921 15.74 38.11 -0.07
C GLU A 921 15.22 38.20 1.37
N GLN A 922 15.53 39.28 2.10
CA GLN A 922 14.96 39.53 3.43
C GLN A 922 13.43 39.68 3.37
N SER A 923 12.92 40.34 2.34
CA SER A 923 11.48 40.44 2.08
C SER A 923 10.86 39.08 1.78
N VAL A 924 11.49 38.27 0.91
CA VAL A 924 11.07 36.89 0.65
C VAL A 924 11.05 36.08 1.94
N GLY A 925 12.04 36.24 2.82
CA GLY A 925 12.07 35.58 4.13
C GLY A 925 10.84 35.91 5.01
N ARG A 926 10.32 37.15 4.96
CA ARG A 926 9.06 37.51 5.64
C ARG A 926 7.84 36.86 4.99
N VAL A 927 7.82 36.74 3.66
CA VAL A 927 6.77 36.03 2.93
C VAL A 927 6.79 34.54 3.24
N LEU A 928 7.97 33.91 3.29
CA LEU A 928 8.10 32.51 3.68
C LEU A 928 7.67 32.26 5.13
N ARG A 929 7.77 33.27 5.99
CA ARG A 929 7.31 33.18 7.38
C ARG A 929 5.78 33.24 7.48
N TYR A 930 5.15 34.25 6.88
CA TYR A 930 3.72 34.53 7.10
C TYR A 930 2.80 34.05 5.98
N GLY A 931 3.31 33.91 4.76
CA GLY A 931 2.56 33.44 3.59
C GLY A 931 2.27 31.94 3.60
N LEU A 932 2.79 31.20 4.58
CA LEU A 932 2.37 29.82 4.82
C LEU A 932 0.99 29.78 5.50
N ASP A 933 0.52 30.81 6.18
CA ASP A 933 -0.74 30.70 6.93
C ASP A 933 -1.87 31.50 6.27
N GLU A 934 -3.00 30.83 5.95
CA GLU A 934 -4.09 31.43 5.18
C GLU A 934 -4.72 32.64 5.87
N TRP A 935 -4.71 32.67 7.21
CA TRP A 935 -5.25 33.76 8.01
C TRP A 935 -4.41 35.07 7.93
N ASN A 936 -3.28 35.05 7.24
CA ASN A 936 -2.49 36.25 6.92
C ASN A 936 -2.85 36.85 5.55
N TYR A 937 -3.69 36.17 4.76
CA TYR A 937 -4.20 36.65 3.48
C TYR A 937 -5.54 37.35 3.63
N GLN A 938 -5.80 38.33 2.76
CA GLN A 938 -7.08 39.01 2.66
C GLN A 938 -7.48 39.19 1.20
N VAL A 939 -8.77 39.00 0.93
CA VAL A 939 -9.39 39.40 -0.34
C VAL A 939 -9.95 40.81 -0.16
N VAL A 940 -9.42 41.77 -0.91
CA VAL A 940 -9.84 43.18 -0.82
C VAL A 940 -10.56 43.61 -2.10
N PRO A 941 -11.62 44.44 -2.02
CA PRO A 941 -12.24 45.02 -3.20
C PRO A 941 -11.26 45.91 -3.97
N ALA A 942 -11.25 45.80 -5.29
CA ALA A 942 -10.45 46.60 -6.20
C ALA A 942 -11.33 47.36 -7.20
N ALA A 943 -10.74 48.28 -7.98
CA ALA A 943 -11.46 49.09 -8.94
C ALA A 943 -12.21 48.22 -9.98
N GLY A 944 -13.40 48.69 -10.42
CA GLY A 944 -14.16 48.01 -11.47
C GLY A 944 -14.91 46.75 -11.03
N ASN A 945 -15.32 46.65 -9.75
CA ASN A 945 -16.02 45.48 -9.19
C ASN A 945 -15.19 44.19 -9.28
N THR A 946 -13.88 44.33 -9.10
CA THR A 946 -12.92 43.23 -9.08
C THR A 946 -12.32 43.07 -7.67
N PHE A 947 -11.54 42.02 -7.44
CA PHE A 947 -10.99 41.69 -6.12
C PHE A 947 -9.47 41.50 -6.21
N ALA A 948 -8.70 41.90 -5.20
CA ALA A 948 -7.26 41.69 -5.14
C ALA A 948 -6.87 40.86 -3.91
N ILE A 949 -5.69 40.23 -3.96
CA ILE A 949 -5.12 39.45 -2.87
C ILE A 949 -4.02 40.27 -2.19
N GLU A 950 -4.08 40.37 -0.87
CA GLU A 950 -3.03 40.97 -0.05
C GLU A 950 -2.54 39.97 1.00
N LEU A 951 -1.22 39.80 1.11
CA LEU A 951 -0.56 39.10 2.21
C LEU A 951 -0.02 40.13 3.20
N ARG A 952 -0.45 40.04 4.45
CA ARG A 952 -0.03 40.96 5.51
C ARG A 952 0.56 40.17 6.68
N ASP A 953 1.54 40.74 7.36
CA ASP A 953 1.97 40.17 8.64
C ASP A 953 0.90 40.41 9.73
N PRO A 954 1.06 39.86 10.95
CA PRO A 954 0.13 40.11 12.05
C PRO A 954 -0.03 41.60 12.43
N ALA A 955 0.84 42.50 11.92
CA ALA A 955 0.71 43.95 12.05
C ALA A 955 -0.37 44.58 11.20
N GLY A 956 -0.76 43.89 10.15
CA GLY A 956 -1.37 44.52 8.99
C GLY A 956 -0.36 45.17 8.03
N VAL A 957 0.96 44.97 8.18
CA VAL A 957 1.94 45.49 7.22
C VAL A 957 1.89 44.61 5.96
N LEU A 958 1.72 45.25 4.80
CA LEU A 958 1.69 44.58 3.51
C LEU A 958 3.05 43.96 3.19
N LEU A 959 3.06 42.68 2.86
CA LEU A 959 4.25 41.92 2.50
C LEU A 959 4.29 41.60 1.00
N ALA A 960 3.14 41.22 0.45
CA ALA A 960 3.01 40.82 -0.95
C ALA A 960 1.59 41.05 -1.47
N VAL A 961 1.47 41.16 -2.78
CA VAL A 961 0.19 41.30 -3.50
C VAL A 961 0.04 40.18 -4.53
N GLY A 962 -1.20 39.85 -4.89
CA GLY A 962 -1.51 38.94 -5.99
C GLY A 962 -1.08 39.50 -7.37
N PRO A 963 -1.13 38.68 -8.44
CA PRO A 963 -0.67 39.05 -9.78
C PRO A 963 -1.53 40.11 -10.49
N GLY A 964 -2.69 40.47 -9.93
CA GLY A 964 -3.65 41.40 -10.48
C GLY A 964 -5.03 41.28 -9.81
N ASN A 965 -6.07 41.79 -10.47
CA ASN A 965 -7.44 41.74 -9.98
C ASN A 965 -8.22 40.54 -10.55
N PHE A 966 -9.03 39.91 -9.70
CA PHE A 966 -9.89 38.77 -9.99
C PHE A 966 -11.33 39.22 -10.21
N ALA A 967 -12.07 38.51 -11.07
CA ALA A 967 -13.46 38.83 -11.39
C ALA A 967 -14.44 38.55 -10.22
N SER A 968 -14.05 37.72 -9.25
CA SER A 968 -14.85 37.39 -8.09
C SER A 968 -13.98 37.10 -6.86
N ALA A 969 -14.56 37.23 -5.66
CA ALA A 969 -13.90 36.87 -4.41
C ALA A 969 -13.51 35.38 -4.36
N THR A 970 -14.33 34.50 -4.94
CA THR A 970 -14.06 33.06 -5.04
C THR A 970 -12.80 32.76 -5.85
N LEU A 971 -12.60 33.45 -6.98
CA LEU A 971 -11.39 33.30 -7.79
C LEU A 971 -10.15 33.86 -7.07
N ALA A 972 -10.29 34.96 -6.34
CA ALA A 972 -9.22 35.48 -5.49
C ALA A 972 -8.85 34.48 -4.38
N GLN A 973 -9.84 33.82 -3.77
CA GLN A 973 -9.60 32.78 -2.77
C GLN A 973 -8.88 31.57 -3.35
N ALA A 974 -9.26 31.12 -4.56
CA ALA A 974 -8.53 30.06 -5.27
C ALA A 974 -7.07 30.45 -5.55
N GLY A 975 -6.81 31.74 -5.84
CA GLY A 975 -5.45 32.27 -5.96
C GLY A 975 -4.64 32.21 -4.65
N ILE A 976 -5.28 32.51 -3.51
CA ILE A 976 -4.67 32.33 -2.18
C ILE A 976 -4.33 30.86 -1.94
N ASP A 977 -5.29 29.96 -2.18
CA ASP A 977 -5.10 28.52 -1.97
C ASP A 977 -3.95 27.99 -2.86
N ALA A 978 -3.82 28.45 -4.10
CA ALA A 978 -2.71 28.10 -5.00
C ALA A 978 -1.35 28.61 -4.48
N ALA A 979 -1.28 29.87 -4.02
CA ALA A 979 -0.06 30.45 -3.46
C ALA A 979 0.38 29.72 -2.19
N VAL A 980 -0.55 29.49 -1.25
CA VAL A 980 -0.29 28.77 0.01
C VAL A 980 0.13 27.34 -0.27
N ALA A 981 -0.54 26.64 -1.18
CA ALA A 981 -0.19 25.28 -1.57
C ALA A 981 1.23 25.20 -2.15
N LEU A 982 1.64 26.15 -3.00
CA LEU A 982 3.00 26.19 -3.53
C LEU A 982 4.04 26.48 -2.43
N LEU A 983 3.78 27.49 -1.60
CA LEU A 983 4.68 27.90 -0.51
C LEU A 983 4.89 26.75 0.48
N TYR A 984 3.84 26.07 0.92
CA TYR A 984 3.99 24.89 1.77
C TYR A 984 4.76 23.77 1.07
N ARG A 985 4.39 23.48 -0.18
CA ARG A 985 4.95 22.36 -0.94
C ARG A 985 6.45 22.50 -1.16
N GLN A 986 6.93 23.73 -1.35
CA GLN A 986 8.32 24.00 -1.75
C GLN A 986 9.17 24.62 -0.64
N TYR A 987 8.57 25.37 0.30
CA TYR A 987 9.30 26.16 1.28
C TYR A 987 8.81 26.03 2.72
N GLY A 988 7.80 25.17 2.98
CA GLY A 988 7.26 25.00 4.33
C GLY A 988 8.29 24.49 5.35
N ALA A 989 9.23 23.65 4.89
CA ALA A 989 10.28 23.00 5.68
C ALA A 989 9.79 22.22 6.93
N GLU A 990 8.49 22.04 7.10
CA GLU A 990 7.89 21.18 8.12
C GLU A 990 7.99 19.73 7.66
N THR A 991 9.00 19.03 8.16
CA THR A 991 9.27 17.64 7.85
C THR A 991 9.80 16.91 9.08
N LEU A 992 9.81 15.59 8.99
CA LEU A 992 10.47 14.69 9.93
C LEU A 992 11.15 13.59 9.12
N TYR A 993 12.30 13.10 9.59
CA TYR A 993 13.06 12.04 8.94
C TYR A 993 13.24 10.85 9.88
N LEU A 994 12.67 9.71 9.53
CA LEU A 994 12.82 8.45 10.26
C LEU A 994 14.05 7.67 9.79
N LEU A 995 14.84 7.24 10.78
CA LEU A 995 15.97 6.33 10.64
C LEU A 995 15.69 5.06 11.42
N GLU A 996 15.74 3.94 10.72
CA GLU A 996 15.70 2.62 11.33
C GLU A 996 17.12 2.16 11.60
N HIS A 997 17.46 2.00 12.88
CA HIS A 997 18.84 1.69 13.23
C HIS A 997 19.24 0.30 12.70
N VAL A 998 18.30 -0.65 12.62
CA VAL A 998 18.55 -1.97 12.06
C VAL A 998 19.16 -1.90 10.65
N LEU A 999 18.78 -0.90 9.83
CA LEU A 999 19.33 -0.70 8.48
C LEU A 999 20.71 -0.01 8.47
N LEU A 1000 21.04 0.68 9.56
CA LEU A 1000 22.34 1.31 9.78
C LEU A 1000 23.37 0.36 10.39
N ARG A 1001 23.00 -0.90 10.66
CA ARG A 1001 23.92 -1.90 11.20
C ARG A 1001 25.11 -2.10 10.25
N PRO A 1002 26.32 -2.28 10.80
CA PRO A 1002 27.51 -2.45 10.01
C PRO A 1002 27.54 -3.88 9.45
N ARG A 1003 27.95 -4.03 8.18
CA ARG A 1003 27.94 -5.29 7.42
C ARG A 1003 29.33 -5.79 7.05
N THR A 1004 30.33 -4.94 7.18
CA THR A 1004 31.74 -5.24 6.90
C THR A 1004 32.65 -4.55 7.92
N SER A 1005 33.87 -5.04 8.11
CA SER A 1005 34.82 -4.45 9.07
C SER A 1005 35.20 -3.00 8.80
N ALA A 1006 34.93 -2.47 7.59
CA ALA A 1006 35.16 -1.07 7.22
C ALA A 1006 33.97 -0.14 7.57
N ASP A 1007 32.87 -0.72 8.04
CA ASP A 1007 31.64 0.01 8.33
C ASP A 1007 31.70 0.64 9.72
N THR A 1008 31.23 1.89 9.82
CA THR A 1008 31.16 2.66 11.07
C THR A 1008 30.01 2.14 11.94
N PHE A 1009 30.24 2.01 13.25
CA PHE A 1009 29.20 1.66 14.23
C PHE A 1009 28.41 2.90 14.66
N LEU A 1010 27.12 2.73 14.94
CA LEU A 1010 26.36 3.69 15.75
C LEU A 1010 26.93 3.73 17.17
N SER A 1011 27.14 4.93 17.70
CA SER A 1011 27.59 5.16 19.08
C SER A 1011 26.80 6.30 19.71
N LEU A 1012 25.61 5.97 20.19
CA LEU A 1012 24.68 6.97 20.72
C LEU A 1012 24.83 7.11 22.24
N PRO A 1013 24.71 8.32 22.80
CA PRO A 1013 24.76 8.55 24.23
C PRO A 1013 23.52 7.97 24.94
N ALA A 1014 23.72 7.50 26.16
CA ALA A 1014 22.74 6.96 27.09
C ALA A 1014 23.10 7.43 28.52
N GLY A 1015 22.79 8.70 28.82
CA GLY A 1015 23.31 9.37 30.01
C GLY A 1015 24.82 9.62 29.87
N GLU A 1016 25.61 9.24 30.89
CA GLU A 1016 27.08 9.33 30.85
C GLU A 1016 27.74 8.15 30.10
N ALA A 1017 26.97 7.15 29.65
CA ALA A 1017 27.44 5.96 28.95
C ALA A 1017 27.03 5.94 27.46
N ARG A 1018 27.50 4.93 26.71
CA ARG A 1018 27.02 4.62 25.35
C ARG A 1018 25.96 3.52 25.38
N GLU A 1019 25.01 3.60 24.45
CA GLU A 1019 23.98 2.57 24.25
C GLU A 1019 24.63 1.24 23.80
N ARG A 1020 24.45 0.17 24.59
CA ARG A 1020 25.09 -1.14 24.30
C ARG A 1020 24.51 -1.81 23.06
N ASP A 1021 23.22 -1.65 22.84
CA ASP A 1021 22.51 -2.14 21.66
C ASP A 1021 21.80 -0.99 20.96
N PRO A 1022 22.52 -0.29 20.06
CA PRO A 1022 21.95 0.84 19.33
C PRO A 1022 21.07 0.39 18.16
N TYR A 1023 20.89 -0.92 17.89
CA TYR A 1023 20.23 -1.39 16.67
C TYR A 1023 18.86 -2.03 16.92
N SER A 1024 18.72 -2.86 17.95
CA SER A 1024 17.52 -3.68 18.16
C SER A 1024 16.29 -2.83 18.46
N HIS A 1025 15.32 -2.83 17.54
CA HIS A 1025 14.05 -2.12 17.69
C HIS A 1025 14.21 -0.63 18.04
N ARG A 1026 15.27 0.02 17.52
CA ARG A 1026 15.58 1.44 17.73
C ARG A 1026 15.29 2.28 16.50
N LEU A 1027 14.68 3.45 16.73
CA LEU A 1027 14.41 4.47 15.74
C LEU A 1027 14.98 5.82 16.17
N SER A 1028 15.43 6.63 15.20
CA SER A 1028 15.68 8.05 15.40
C SER A 1028 14.82 8.87 14.47
N LEU A 1029 14.21 9.94 14.99
CA LEU A 1029 13.49 10.95 14.22
C LEU A 1029 14.28 12.25 14.25
N VAL A 1030 14.68 12.75 13.09
CA VAL A 1030 15.41 14.01 12.95
C VAL A 1030 14.48 15.06 12.35
N LEU A 1031 14.31 16.18 13.04
CA LEU A 1031 13.48 17.31 12.65
C LEU A 1031 14.31 18.59 12.62
N PRO A 1032 14.04 19.54 11.72
CA PRO A 1032 14.67 20.85 11.78
C PRO A 1032 14.21 21.59 13.05
N SER A 1033 15.11 22.28 13.75
CA SER A 1033 14.75 22.95 15.00
C SER A 1033 13.94 24.25 14.80
N GLY A 1034 13.97 24.81 13.58
CA GLY A 1034 13.50 26.17 13.29
C GLY A 1034 14.52 27.26 13.65
N PHE A 1035 15.76 26.89 13.97
CA PHE A 1035 16.89 27.79 14.19
C PHE A 1035 18.08 27.44 13.31
N ALA A 1036 18.94 28.43 13.08
CA ALA A 1036 20.26 28.27 12.48
C ALA A 1036 21.35 28.79 13.43
N ARG A 1037 22.55 28.22 13.40
CA ARG A 1037 23.70 28.67 14.20
C ARG A 1037 25.04 28.40 13.52
N ASN A 1038 26.09 29.03 14.04
CA ASN A 1038 27.46 28.75 13.61
C ASN A 1038 28.02 27.54 14.37
N PHE A 1039 28.17 26.40 13.69
CA PHE A 1039 28.68 25.16 14.26
C PHE A 1039 30.21 25.17 14.53
N ALA A 1040 30.92 26.21 14.11
CA ALA A 1040 32.32 26.42 14.50
C ALA A 1040 32.47 27.01 15.92
N LEU A 1041 31.37 27.41 16.56
CA LEU A 1041 31.33 27.94 17.92
C LEU A 1041 30.79 26.88 18.90
N ASP A 1042 31.18 26.98 20.16
CA ASP A 1042 30.66 26.11 21.23
C ASP A 1042 29.13 26.21 21.30
N PRO A 1043 28.38 25.09 21.32
CA PRO A 1043 26.92 25.05 21.43
C PRO A 1043 26.33 25.95 22.53
N ALA A 1044 27.02 26.09 23.67
CA ALA A 1044 26.58 26.91 24.79
C ALA A 1044 26.72 28.42 24.52
N THR A 1045 27.54 28.82 23.56
CA THR A 1045 27.84 30.22 23.22
C THR A 1045 27.35 30.64 21.83
N ALA A 1046 27.02 29.68 20.96
CA ALA A 1046 26.57 29.93 19.61
C ALA A 1046 25.18 30.59 19.61
N SER A 1047 25.09 31.80 19.04
CA SER A 1047 23.81 32.50 18.88
C SER A 1047 22.93 31.79 17.86
N ARG A 1048 21.66 31.56 18.23
CA ARG A 1048 20.64 30.96 17.37
C ARG A 1048 19.84 32.02 16.63
N VAL A 1049 19.75 31.90 15.32
CA VAL A 1049 18.97 32.78 14.43
C VAL A 1049 17.69 32.06 13.99
N PRO A 1050 16.49 32.67 14.12
CA PRO A 1050 15.25 32.06 13.67
C PRO A 1050 15.20 31.84 12.15
N VAL A 1051 14.79 30.65 11.71
CA VAL A 1051 14.60 30.27 10.28
C VAL A 1051 13.35 29.41 10.11
N THR A 1052 12.85 29.21 8.90
CA THR A 1052 11.70 28.32 8.66
C THR A 1052 12.07 26.86 9.01
N PRO A 1053 11.18 26.07 9.64
CA PRO A 1053 9.79 26.39 10.04
C PRO A 1053 9.64 27.13 11.38
N ASP A 1054 8.75 28.14 11.43
CA ASP A 1054 8.49 28.94 12.65
C ASP A 1054 7.86 28.09 13.75
N ARG A 1055 6.83 27.32 13.40
CA ARG A 1055 6.06 26.49 14.33
C ARG A 1055 6.92 25.53 15.16
N PHE A 1056 8.01 25.02 14.58
CA PHE A 1056 8.90 24.06 15.24
C PHE A 1056 9.77 24.69 16.35
N ARG A 1057 9.83 26.02 16.44
CA ARG A 1057 10.45 26.71 17.58
C ARG A 1057 9.57 26.71 18.84
N SER A 1058 8.26 26.50 18.69
CA SER A 1058 7.33 26.54 19.82
C SER A 1058 7.52 25.31 20.71
N ALA A 1059 7.84 25.52 21.98
CA ALA A 1059 7.99 24.43 22.95
C ALA A 1059 6.67 23.65 23.17
N GLU A 1060 5.52 24.29 23.00
CA GLU A 1060 4.21 23.62 23.04
C GLU A 1060 4.02 22.69 21.84
N PHE A 1061 4.34 23.17 20.64
CA PHE A 1061 4.29 22.34 19.44
C PHE A 1061 5.26 21.16 19.52
N ARG A 1062 6.49 21.36 20.03
CA ARG A 1062 7.44 20.27 20.22
C ARG A 1062 6.90 19.20 21.16
N ARG A 1063 6.29 19.60 22.28
CA ARG A 1063 5.62 18.67 23.23
C ARG A 1063 4.43 17.94 22.58
N HIS A 1064 3.62 18.64 21.78
CA HIS A 1064 2.54 18.02 21.01
C HIS A 1064 3.09 16.97 20.03
N MET A 1065 4.08 17.36 19.21
CA MET A 1065 4.73 16.50 18.22
C MET A 1065 5.36 15.26 18.86
N GLU A 1066 6.19 15.43 19.89
CA GLU A 1066 6.84 14.31 20.60
C GLU A 1066 5.80 13.41 21.27
N GLY A 1067 4.76 13.98 21.88
CA GLY A 1067 3.64 13.21 22.42
C GLY A 1067 2.90 12.42 21.34
N MET A 1068 2.75 12.97 20.13
CA MET A 1068 2.12 12.28 19.01
C MET A 1068 2.99 11.19 18.42
N ILE A 1069 4.29 11.43 18.30
CA ILE A 1069 5.29 10.41 17.96
C ILE A 1069 5.17 9.23 18.92
N LEU A 1070 5.18 9.46 20.23
CA LEU A 1070 5.10 8.40 21.23
C LEU A 1070 3.77 7.64 21.18
N ARG A 1071 2.64 8.34 20.95
CA ARG A 1071 1.31 7.69 20.84
C ARG A 1071 1.15 6.87 19.56
N CYS A 1072 1.74 7.33 18.45
CA CYS A 1072 1.63 6.64 17.17
C CYS A 1072 2.67 5.51 17.03
N CYS A 1073 3.82 5.62 17.71
CA CYS A 1073 4.91 4.66 17.62
C CYS A 1073 4.47 3.29 18.17
N PRO A 1074 4.74 2.19 17.44
CA PRO A 1074 4.53 0.84 17.95
C PRO A 1074 5.26 0.59 19.27
N ALA A 1075 4.59 -0.08 20.21
CA ALA A 1075 5.09 -0.24 21.58
C ALA A 1075 6.43 -0.99 21.70
N HIS A 1076 6.77 -1.83 20.73
CA HIS A 1076 8.03 -2.58 20.72
C HIS A 1076 9.22 -1.75 20.16
N LEU A 1077 8.96 -0.57 19.58
CA LEU A 1077 9.98 0.31 19.01
C LEU A 1077 10.33 1.45 19.97
N LEU A 1078 11.62 1.66 20.21
CA LEU A 1078 12.15 2.74 21.02
C LEU A 1078 12.63 3.88 20.12
N VAL A 1079 11.97 5.03 20.23
CA VAL A 1079 12.24 6.21 19.40
C VAL A 1079 13.01 7.29 20.16
N LYS A 1080 14.03 7.87 19.53
CA LYS A 1080 14.70 9.10 19.95
C LYS A 1080 14.36 10.23 18.99
N VAL A 1081 14.11 11.43 19.50
CA VAL A 1081 13.75 12.61 18.70
C VAL A 1081 14.87 13.66 18.80
N TYR A 1082 15.34 14.14 17.66
CA TYR A 1082 16.39 15.16 17.55
C TYR A 1082 15.85 16.40 16.82
N TRP A 1083 15.94 17.55 17.47
CA TRP A 1083 15.64 18.86 16.87
C TRP A 1083 16.95 19.54 16.49
N VAL A 1084 17.27 19.56 15.21
CA VAL A 1084 18.62 19.89 14.73
C VAL A 1084 18.64 21.28 14.10
N ASP A 1085 19.60 22.11 14.53
CA ASP A 1085 19.80 23.45 13.98
C ASP A 1085 20.37 23.39 12.56
N ARG A 1086 20.00 24.38 11.75
CA ARG A 1086 20.63 24.62 10.46
C ARG A 1086 21.99 25.31 10.62
N GLU A 1087 22.86 25.15 9.63
CA GLU A 1087 24.17 25.80 9.67
C GLU A 1087 24.13 27.23 9.13
N SER A 1088 24.78 28.16 9.83
CA SER A 1088 24.94 29.55 9.40
C SER A 1088 26.24 30.16 9.96
N PRO A 1089 27.18 30.61 9.12
CA PRO A 1089 27.18 30.57 7.66
C PRO A 1089 27.37 29.14 7.13
N ALA A 1090 27.00 28.87 5.88
CA ALA A 1090 27.12 27.53 5.28
C ALA A 1090 28.58 27.01 5.31
N GLY A 1091 28.78 25.78 5.80
CA GLY A 1091 30.12 25.22 6.07
C GLY A 1091 30.25 23.69 6.02
N ALA A 1092 29.14 22.96 5.86
CA ALA A 1092 29.02 21.49 5.87
C ALA A 1092 29.36 20.80 7.20
N ALA A 1093 29.06 21.43 8.35
CA ALA A 1093 29.19 20.79 9.66
C ALA A 1093 28.42 19.46 9.74
N THR A 1094 29.05 18.40 10.25
CA THR A 1094 28.48 17.04 10.28
C THR A 1094 27.23 16.92 11.15
N SER A 1095 27.12 17.71 12.23
CA SER A 1095 25.96 17.75 13.13
C SER A 1095 24.84 18.69 12.67
N SER A 1096 25.00 19.38 11.52
CA SER A 1096 23.96 20.28 11.02
C SER A 1096 22.83 19.53 10.29
N PHE A 1097 21.63 20.12 10.34
CA PHE A 1097 20.47 19.56 9.64
C PHE A 1097 20.68 19.53 8.12
N ASP A 1098 21.32 20.56 7.54
CA ASP A 1098 21.59 20.67 6.11
C ASP A 1098 22.48 19.51 5.59
N THR A 1099 23.52 19.16 6.34
CA THR A 1099 24.40 18.03 6.04
C THR A 1099 23.67 16.70 6.22
N PHE A 1100 22.91 16.55 7.31
CA PHE A 1100 22.12 15.35 7.58
C PHE A 1100 21.12 15.07 6.45
N GLU A 1101 20.31 16.06 6.07
CA GLU A 1101 19.29 15.90 5.02
C GLU A 1101 19.92 15.44 3.69
N THR A 1102 21.07 16.02 3.33
CA THR A 1102 21.80 15.64 2.12
C THR A 1102 22.26 14.18 2.17
N ARG A 1103 22.87 13.76 3.29
CA ARG A 1103 23.36 12.39 3.48
C ARG A 1103 22.21 11.38 3.57
N TYR A 1104 21.12 11.76 4.23
CA TYR A 1104 19.90 10.95 4.36
C TYR A 1104 19.27 10.65 3.00
N HIS A 1105 19.09 11.66 2.14
CA HIS A 1105 18.56 11.44 0.80
C HIS A 1105 19.51 10.63 -0.09
N ALA A 1106 20.82 10.81 0.03
CA ALA A 1106 21.79 9.96 -0.67
C ALA A 1106 21.73 8.49 -0.20
N TRP A 1107 21.50 8.25 1.09
CA TRP A 1107 21.29 6.91 1.63
C TRP A 1107 19.96 6.30 1.17
N LEU A 1108 18.87 7.06 1.15
CA LEU A 1108 17.58 6.59 0.62
C LEU A 1108 17.68 6.18 -0.85
N ASP A 1109 18.42 6.91 -1.68
CA ASP A 1109 18.69 6.50 -3.07
C ASP A 1109 19.30 5.09 -3.12
N THR A 1110 20.18 4.74 -2.17
CA THR A 1110 20.81 3.41 -2.14
C THR A 1110 19.94 2.31 -1.54
N VAL A 1111 19.04 2.65 -0.61
CA VAL A 1111 18.22 1.65 0.12
C VAL A 1111 16.88 1.39 -0.56
N LEU A 1112 16.26 2.40 -1.16
CA LEU A 1112 14.95 2.29 -1.81
C LEU A 1112 15.04 1.87 -3.28
N ILE A 1113 16.14 2.22 -3.96
CA ILE A 1113 16.34 1.95 -5.39
C ILE A 1113 17.41 0.87 -5.52
N PRO A 1114 17.06 -0.37 -5.91
CA PRO A 1114 18.02 -1.45 -6.08
C PRO A 1114 19.11 -1.16 -7.13
N GLY A 1115 20.18 -1.96 -7.11
CA GLY A 1115 21.26 -1.91 -8.10
C GLY A 1115 22.42 -0.94 -7.80
N ALA A 1116 22.45 -0.32 -6.61
CA ALA A 1116 23.63 0.44 -6.18
C ALA A 1116 24.85 -0.50 -5.95
N PRO A 1117 26.07 -0.11 -6.34
CA PRO A 1117 27.27 -0.85 -5.99
C PRO A 1117 27.43 -0.99 -4.47
N PRO A 1118 27.83 -2.15 -3.92
CA PRO A 1118 27.95 -2.35 -2.48
C PRO A 1118 28.81 -1.29 -1.76
N ALA A 1119 29.90 -0.83 -2.39
CA ALA A 1119 30.75 0.23 -1.83
C ALA A 1119 30.01 1.57 -1.70
N ALA A 1120 29.13 1.92 -2.65
CA ALA A 1120 28.32 3.13 -2.58
C ALA A 1120 27.26 3.02 -1.48
N VAL A 1121 26.65 1.85 -1.31
CA VAL A 1121 25.70 1.57 -0.21
C VAL A 1121 26.39 1.73 1.14
N SER A 1122 27.56 1.10 1.34
CA SER A 1122 28.34 1.24 2.58
C SER A 1122 28.77 2.69 2.85
N ALA A 1123 29.21 3.42 1.82
CA ALA A 1123 29.62 4.82 1.96
C ALA A 1123 28.44 5.72 2.36
N ALA A 1124 27.28 5.58 1.71
CA ALA A 1124 26.09 6.36 2.04
C ALA A 1124 25.57 6.04 3.45
N ARG A 1125 25.55 4.76 3.85
CA ARG A 1125 25.20 4.35 5.21
C ARG A 1125 26.17 4.92 6.25
N ASN A 1126 27.48 4.83 6.02
CA ASN A 1126 28.51 5.40 6.91
C ASN A 1126 28.32 6.91 7.07
N ALA A 1127 28.05 7.63 5.98
CA ALA A 1127 27.82 9.07 6.05
C ALA A 1127 26.62 9.42 6.95
N VAL A 1128 25.52 8.67 6.87
CA VAL A 1128 24.36 8.87 7.75
C VAL A 1128 24.67 8.51 9.21
N VAL A 1129 25.39 7.41 9.45
CA VAL A 1129 25.83 7.01 10.81
C VAL A 1129 26.71 8.09 11.44
N GLU A 1130 27.67 8.65 10.70
CA GLU A 1130 28.51 9.75 11.16
C GLU A 1130 27.69 11.00 11.50
N ALA A 1131 26.72 11.37 10.65
CA ALA A 1131 25.84 12.50 10.91
C ALA A 1131 24.98 12.29 12.16
N LEU A 1132 24.42 11.08 12.33
CA LEU A 1132 23.59 10.77 13.48
C LEU A 1132 24.40 10.72 14.78
N ASN A 1133 25.60 10.13 14.77
CA ASN A 1133 26.51 10.17 15.93
C ASN A 1133 26.86 11.63 16.29
N ALA A 1134 27.22 12.45 15.31
CA ALA A 1134 27.55 13.85 15.54
C ALA A 1134 26.36 14.68 16.05
N ILE A 1135 25.15 14.45 15.53
CA ILE A 1135 23.91 15.07 16.03
C ILE A 1135 23.66 14.66 17.49
N ALA A 1136 23.84 13.37 17.80
CA ALA A 1136 23.55 12.85 19.12
C ALA A 1136 24.57 13.32 20.18
N ASP A 1137 25.83 13.54 19.80
CA ASP A 1137 26.88 14.09 20.68
C ASP A 1137 26.76 15.61 20.87
N ASP A 1138 26.09 16.31 19.95
CA ASP A 1138 25.84 17.75 20.00
C ASP A 1138 24.56 18.14 20.77
N ALA A 1139 23.59 17.21 20.85
CA ALA A 1139 22.30 17.36 21.51
C ALA A 1139 22.39 17.22 23.03
#